data_AF-A0A812WV45-F1
#
_entry.id   AF-A0A812WV45-F1
#
_cell.length_a   1.000
_cell.length_b   1.000
_cell.length_c   1.000
_cell.angle_alpha   90.00
_cell.angle_beta   90.00
_cell.angle_gamma   90.00
#
_symmetry.space_group_name_H-M   'P 1'
#
loop_
_entity.id
_entity.type
_entity.pdbx_description
1 polymer ?
#
loop_
_entity_poly.entity_id
_entity_poly.type
_entity_poly.pdbx_seq_one_letter_code
_entity_poly.pdbx_strand_id
1 'polypeptide(L)'
;MNLPRFLWPSSDTSQADIWELVLSDVETLVNVSILNYELKEREADFVSVRRYLTRYSREATVTEMGDTLSVALAKTEDIMTHLTISTNKYELLPITIVGATLHCAILRERVMHGRSLYGAADPAWTYALQASVAYYQSFFNYTFSLWKDWRAEKIQGQTYEGRRRRREWSDCSSVVTDQLSTTGNNMNVANAMSSDKNWCDDIRDMTKQRILNEASAAMAQAMLPVMYLQRYVPGMEDSEVQVLPAVARVTVGPYTAVTQDRGDGNARINEWKWSLDETGKLGPGNITAASAWTGNNIDYFRLTYEDGGQETGGKSHTDDQNAYDSAWPDRYIHTIELHYTYLTAVPSWDVPNGDATIVNMKLFFSDGYDTGTWYGCFNGRDLPSSDCDMWCCPILPSENTTRITVTRDSTYKLVGAELGSVENGYFGYIQATFEYAKSAMWTNVNNNKTFSSNNLTTGQRLQANQALWSDSRLSKLLLSKDGNLAIYNMYDSKTWETKTRCDEDAAFLDMQPDGNLVLYCHDTNTAIWASDTDDGEDLCRVAVIENTGALTIYSVPDLAGVWSSSSPIPVGFGGSNLTSPHSLQPGQRLVQSAFYQFDFAFSNGTIRVKDWSQEQELWSPGASCDASQTPQLKMQADGNLVLYCSGAAAWDSGTADPSLEEEAGENILLLQENGNLAIVNKRGEVTWSSNSKVAYDYFSDDLGIYDTT
;
A
#
# COMPACT_ATOMS: atom_id res chain seq x y z
N MET A 1 -19.05 5.81 -3.80
CA MET A 1 -19.29 4.35 -3.86
C MET A 1 -18.36 3.72 -4.89
N ASN A 2 -17.33 2.99 -4.46
CA ASN A 2 -16.47 2.24 -5.41
C ASN A 2 -15.75 1.04 -4.76
N LEU A 3 -16.40 0.43 -3.75
CA LEU A 3 -15.93 -0.79 -3.10
C LEU A 3 -15.51 -1.88 -4.14
N PRO A 4 -16.22 -2.09 -5.26
CA PRO A 4 -15.83 -3.09 -6.25
C PRO A 4 -14.56 -2.74 -7.04
N ARG A 5 -14.28 -1.46 -7.32
CA ARG A 5 -13.04 -1.04 -8.02
C ARG A 5 -11.82 -1.08 -7.10
N PHE A 6 -12.02 -0.81 -5.81
CA PHE A 6 -11.00 -0.95 -4.77
C PHE A 6 -10.59 -2.41 -4.53
N LEU A 7 -11.56 -3.33 -4.63
CA LEU A 7 -11.33 -4.77 -4.47
C LEU A 7 -11.00 -5.49 -5.78
N TRP A 8 -11.47 -5.00 -6.92
CA TRP A 8 -11.29 -5.61 -8.26
C TRP A 8 -11.01 -4.53 -9.32
N PRO A 9 -9.74 -4.20 -9.60
CA PRO A 9 -9.41 -3.29 -10.71
C PRO A 9 -9.89 -3.89 -12.05
N SER A 10 -10.28 -3.02 -12.99
CA SER A 10 -10.96 -3.41 -14.24
C SER A 10 -10.10 -4.29 -15.15
N SER A 11 -10.74 -5.26 -15.82
CA SER A 11 -10.16 -6.30 -16.69
C SER A 11 -9.48 -5.83 -17.99
N ASP A 12 -9.39 -4.52 -18.25
CA ASP A 12 -8.80 -3.96 -19.48
C ASP A 12 -7.31 -3.59 -19.34
N THR A 13 -6.76 -3.73 -18.14
CA THR A 13 -5.32 -3.65 -17.89
C THR A 13 -4.85 -4.99 -17.37
N SER A 14 -3.64 -5.42 -17.74
CA SER A 14 -2.92 -6.59 -17.21
C SER A 14 -2.55 -6.44 -15.72
N GLN A 15 -3.46 -5.92 -14.91
CA GLN A 15 -3.36 -5.79 -13.46
C GLN A 15 -4.05 -6.99 -12.84
N ALA A 16 -3.29 -7.75 -12.07
CA ALA A 16 -3.78 -8.91 -11.33
C ALA A 16 -4.95 -8.51 -10.40
N ASP A 17 -5.97 -9.37 -10.33
CA ASP A 17 -7.06 -9.26 -9.34
C ASP A 17 -6.43 -9.16 -7.92
N ILE A 18 -7.04 -8.48 -6.93
CA ILE A 18 -6.51 -8.48 -5.55
C ILE A 18 -6.32 -9.90 -5.03
N TRP A 19 -7.16 -10.83 -5.49
CA TRP A 19 -7.01 -12.26 -5.22
C TRP A 19 -5.79 -12.86 -5.89
N GLU A 20 -5.49 -12.47 -7.12
CA GLU A 20 -4.32 -12.94 -7.88
C GLU A 20 -3.02 -12.30 -7.36
N LEU A 21 -3.06 -11.03 -6.92
CA LEU A 21 -1.95 -10.36 -6.23
C LEU A 21 -1.65 -11.04 -4.89
N VAL A 22 -2.67 -11.23 -4.05
CA VAL A 22 -2.49 -11.89 -2.74
C VAL A 22 -2.12 -13.35 -2.90
N LEU A 23 -2.71 -14.09 -3.86
CA LEU A 23 -2.31 -15.47 -4.15
C LEU A 23 -0.88 -15.53 -4.66
N SER A 24 -0.46 -14.63 -5.56
CA SER A 24 0.92 -14.58 -6.05
C SER A 24 1.93 -14.30 -4.92
N ASP A 25 1.55 -13.50 -3.92
CA ASP A 25 2.39 -13.17 -2.77
C ASP A 25 2.45 -14.30 -1.72
N VAL A 26 1.51 -15.26 -1.74
CA VAL A 26 1.37 -16.31 -0.71
C VAL A 26 1.38 -17.75 -1.26
N GLU A 27 1.58 -17.92 -2.57
CA GLU A 27 1.57 -19.22 -3.26
C GLU A 27 2.59 -20.22 -2.69
N THR A 28 3.69 -19.72 -2.12
CA THR A 28 4.74 -20.53 -1.47
C THR A 28 4.45 -20.87 0.01
N LEU A 29 3.39 -20.31 0.58
CA LEU A 29 3.04 -20.48 2.00
C LEU A 29 2.17 -21.70 2.28
N VAL A 30 1.44 -22.17 1.27
CA VAL A 30 0.40 -23.20 1.42
C VAL A 30 0.43 -24.20 0.28
N ASN A 31 -0.24 -25.34 0.45
CA ASN A 31 -0.38 -26.30 -0.64
C ASN A 31 -1.35 -25.75 -1.70
N VAL A 32 -0.82 -25.25 -2.81
CA VAL A 32 -1.61 -24.68 -3.90
C VAL A 32 -2.63 -25.66 -4.47
N SER A 33 -2.38 -26.98 -4.46
CA SER A 33 -3.36 -27.96 -4.95
C SER A 33 -4.57 -28.12 -4.02
N ILE A 34 -4.36 -28.08 -2.70
CA ILE A 34 -5.44 -28.11 -1.70
C ILE A 34 -6.18 -26.78 -1.71
N LEU A 35 -5.44 -25.67 -1.75
CA LEU A 35 -6.02 -24.34 -1.87
C LEU A 35 -6.90 -24.23 -3.13
N ASN A 36 -6.41 -24.67 -4.28
CA ASN A 36 -7.18 -24.66 -5.53
C ASN A 36 -8.38 -25.61 -5.48
N TYR A 37 -8.28 -26.75 -4.77
CA TYR A 37 -9.42 -27.65 -4.58
C TYR A 37 -10.53 -26.97 -3.76
N GLU A 38 -10.17 -26.39 -2.61
CA GLU A 38 -11.10 -25.65 -1.73
C GLU A 38 -11.68 -24.41 -2.43
N LEU A 39 -10.83 -23.66 -3.14
CA LEU A 39 -11.23 -22.54 -3.98
C LEU A 39 -12.21 -22.97 -5.07
N LYS A 40 -11.97 -24.11 -5.73
CA LYS A 40 -12.85 -24.61 -6.78
C LYS A 40 -14.21 -25.07 -6.24
N GLU A 41 -14.26 -25.69 -5.07
CA GLU A 41 -15.54 -26.04 -4.43
C GLU A 41 -16.36 -24.79 -4.08
N ARG A 42 -15.70 -23.65 -3.87
CA ARG A 42 -16.32 -22.37 -3.45
C ARG A 42 -16.23 -21.26 -4.48
N GLU A 43 -15.77 -21.55 -5.69
CA GLU A 43 -15.60 -20.59 -6.77
C GLU A 43 -16.92 -19.90 -7.08
N ALA A 44 -18.02 -20.66 -7.07
CA ALA A 44 -19.36 -20.15 -7.24
C ALA A 44 -19.76 -19.12 -6.16
N ASP A 45 -19.33 -19.31 -4.91
CA ASP A 45 -19.62 -18.40 -3.81
C ASP A 45 -18.80 -17.10 -3.92
N PHE A 46 -17.50 -17.18 -4.24
CA PHE A 46 -16.67 -15.99 -4.47
C PHE A 46 -17.11 -15.19 -5.71
N VAL A 47 -17.42 -15.88 -6.82
CA VAL A 47 -18.00 -15.26 -8.03
C VAL A 47 -19.35 -14.63 -7.70
N SER A 48 -20.14 -15.25 -6.84
CA SER A 48 -21.42 -14.70 -6.37
C SER A 48 -21.21 -13.39 -5.61
N VAL A 49 -20.27 -13.34 -4.64
CA VAL A 49 -19.94 -12.09 -3.92
C VAL A 49 -19.49 -11.00 -4.89
N ARG A 50 -18.54 -11.31 -5.78
CA ARG A 50 -18.08 -10.35 -6.82
C ARG A 50 -19.23 -9.86 -7.69
N ARG A 51 -20.12 -10.77 -8.12
CA ARG A 51 -21.29 -10.44 -8.93
C ARG A 51 -22.24 -9.51 -8.18
N TYR A 52 -22.54 -9.79 -6.92
CA TYR A 52 -23.42 -8.94 -6.12
C TYR A 52 -22.77 -7.59 -5.80
N LEU A 53 -21.46 -7.53 -5.53
CA LEU A 53 -20.79 -6.23 -5.34
C LEU A 53 -20.70 -5.43 -6.65
N THR A 54 -20.50 -6.09 -7.79
CA THR A 54 -20.58 -5.43 -9.10
C THR A 54 -21.98 -4.90 -9.37
N ARG A 55 -23.01 -5.68 -9.03
CA ARG A 55 -24.41 -5.25 -9.10
C ARG A 55 -24.69 -4.08 -8.18
N TYR A 56 -24.21 -4.12 -6.93
CA TYR A 56 -24.37 -3.04 -5.96
C TYR A 56 -23.89 -1.69 -6.54
N SER A 57 -22.78 -1.69 -7.28
CA SER A 57 -22.29 -0.47 -7.95
C SER A 57 -23.06 -0.02 -9.20
N ARG A 58 -24.05 -0.79 -9.65
CA ARG A 58 -24.78 -0.63 -10.92
C ARG A 58 -26.31 -0.67 -10.77
N GLU A 59 -26.83 -1.00 -9.58
CA GLU A 59 -28.27 -1.05 -9.36
C GLU A 59 -28.87 0.34 -9.51
N ALA A 60 -30.06 0.41 -10.10
CA ALA A 60 -30.72 1.66 -10.43
C ALA A 60 -31.37 2.31 -9.20
N THR A 61 -31.84 1.51 -8.24
CA THR A 61 -32.54 2.03 -7.07
C THR A 61 -31.80 1.76 -5.78
N VAL A 62 -31.95 2.68 -4.83
CA VAL A 62 -31.40 2.60 -3.48
C VAL A 62 -31.78 1.30 -2.77
N THR A 63 -33.03 0.88 -2.97
CA THR A 63 -33.59 -0.33 -2.38
C THR A 63 -32.93 -1.56 -2.98
N GLU A 64 -32.76 -1.62 -4.31
CA GLU A 64 -32.04 -2.72 -4.97
C GLU A 64 -30.56 -2.74 -4.58
N MET A 65 -29.93 -1.57 -4.39
CA MET A 65 -28.57 -1.47 -3.84
C MET A 65 -28.52 -2.06 -2.43
N GLY A 66 -29.47 -1.70 -1.56
CA GLY A 66 -29.56 -2.22 -0.19
C GLY A 66 -29.75 -3.74 -0.17
N ASP A 67 -30.68 -4.27 -0.95
CA ASP A 67 -30.94 -5.71 -1.09
C ASP A 67 -29.70 -6.44 -1.59
N THR A 68 -29.04 -5.88 -2.60
CA THR A 68 -27.82 -6.45 -3.18
C THR A 68 -26.65 -6.44 -2.19
N LEU A 69 -26.47 -5.36 -1.42
CA LEU A 69 -25.45 -5.27 -0.38
C LEU A 69 -25.73 -6.28 0.74
N SER A 70 -27.00 -6.46 1.14
CA SER A 70 -27.40 -7.45 2.13
C SER A 70 -27.11 -8.88 1.68
N VAL A 71 -27.37 -9.20 0.41
CA VAL A 71 -27.04 -10.51 -0.16
C VAL A 71 -25.53 -10.73 -0.24
N ALA A 72 -24.76 -9.71 -0.67
CA ALA A 72 -23.30 -9.77 -0.70
C ALA A 72 -22.72 -9.98 0.70
N LEU A 73 -23.26 -9.29 1.70
CA LEU A 73 -22.85 -9.43 3.09
C LEU A 73 -23.14 -10.83 3.61
N ALA A 74 -24.37 -11.34 3.47
CA ALA A 74 -24.73 -12.68 3.93
C ALA A 74 -23.88 -13.76 3.28
N LYS A 75 -23.55 -13.61 1.98
CA LYS A 75 -22.63 -14.52 1.28
C LYS A 75 -21.21 -14.44 1.83
N THR A 76 -20.74 -13.23 2.14
CA THR A 76 -19.41 -13.03 2.71
C THR A 76 -19.32 -13.59 4.12
N GLU A 77 -20.35 -13.43 4.95
CA GLU A 77 -20.43 -14.00 6.30
C GLU A 77 -20.40 -15.54 6.27
N ASP A 78 -21.10 -16.17 5.32
CA ASP A 78 -21.08 -17.63 5.12
C ASP A 78 -19.69 -18.13 4.71
N ILE A 79 -19.05 -17.46 3.74
CA ILE A 79 -17.68 -17.75 3.33
C ILE A 79 -16.73 -17.61 4.53
N MET A 80 -16.80 -16.51 5.26
CA MET A 80 -15.90 -16.26 6.39
C MET A 80 -16.09 -17.27 7.52
N THR A 81 -17.32 -17.68 7.78
CA THR A 81 -17.61 -18.75 8.74
C THR A 81 -16.93 -20.05 8.30
N HIS A 82 -17.07 -20.43 7.04
CA HIS A 82 -16.43 -21.62 6.50
C HIS A 82 -14.89 -21.57 6.56
N LEU A 83 -14.29 -20.46 6.14
CA LEU A 83 -12.83 -20.31 6.15
C LEU A 83 -12.25 -20.40 7.56
N THR A 84 -12.91 -19.78 8.54
CA THR A 84 -12.40 -19.71 9.92
C THR A 84 -12.61 -20.98 10.74
N ILE A 85 -13.60 -21.80 10.42
CA ILE A 85 -13.87 -23.07 11.12
C ILE A 85 -13.39 -24.32 10.37
N SER A 86 -12.87 -24.18 9.15
CA SER A 86 -12.42 -25.30 8.32
C SER A 86 -11.35 -26.15 9.03
N THR A 87 -11.35 -27.45 8.73
CA THR A 87 -10.26 -28.34 9.14
C THR A 87 -8.95 -28.04 8.40
N ASN A 88 -9.05 -27.43 7.20
CA ASN A 88 -7.92 -27.01 6.36
C ASN A 88 -7.62 -25.51 6.52
N LYS A 89 -7.97 -24.92 7.68
CA LYS A 89 -7.83 -23.47 7.93
C LYS A 89 -6.41 -22.94 7.80
N TYR A 90 -5.38 -23.78 7.92
CA TYR A 90 -3.99 -23.36 7.75
C TYR A 90 -3.66 -23.15 6.27
N GLU A 91 -4.13 -24.05 5.39
CA GLU A 91 -4.05 -23.87 3.94
C GLU A 91 -4.91 -22.67 3.47
N LEU A 92 -6.01 -22.39 4.17
CA LEU A 92 -6.93 -21.31 3.84
C LEU A 92 -6.57 -19.97 4.52
N LEU A 93 -5.51 -19.90 5.33
CA LEU A 93 -5.20 -18.69 6.08
C LEU A 93 -4.98 -17.47 5.17
N PRO A 94 -4.27 -17.55 4.03
CA PRO A 94 -4.10 -16.41 3.13
C PRO A 94 -5.41 -15.86 2.56
N ILE A 95 -6.30 -16.74 2.11
CA ILE A 95 -7.62 -16.32 1.59
C ILE A 95 -8.51 -15.76 2.71
N THR A 96 -8.38 -16.28 3.92
CA THR A 96 -9.11 -15.77 5.08
C THR A 96 -8.74 -14.32 5.37
N ILE A 97 -7.47 -13.91 5.17
CA ILE A 97 -7.02 -12.51 5.35
C ILE A 97 -7.82 -11.58 4.44
N VAL A 98 -7.87 -11.91 3.16
CA VAL A 98 -8.59 -11.10 2.16
C VAL A 98 -10.08 -11.12 2.46
N GLY A 99 -10.65 -12.29 2.79
CA GLY A 99 -12.05 -12.39 3.19
C GLY A 99 -12.41 -11.51 4.38
N ALA A 100 -11.52 -11.40 5.38
CA ALA A 100 -11.72 -10.52 6.53
C ALA A 100 -11.74 -9.04 6.13
N THR A 101 -10.81 -8.61 5.26
CA THR A 101 -10.79 -7.24 4.73
C THR A 101 -12.05 -6.92 3.92
N LEU A 102 -12.46 -7.85 3.05
CA LEU A 102 -13.68 -7.74 2.25
C LEU A 102 -14.91 -7.62 3.15
N HIS A 103 -15.03 -8.49 4.15
CA HIS A 103 -16.15 -8.48 5.07
C HIS A 103 -16.25 -7.16 5.85
N CYS A 104 -15.14 -6.67 6.42
CA CYS A 104 -15.10 -5.39 7.11
C CYS A 104 -15.45 -4.22 6.18
N ALA A 105 -15.04 -4.27 4.92
CA ALA A 105 -15.35 -3.23 3.95
C ALA A 105 -16.85 -3.19 3.58
N ILE A 106 -17.49 -4.34 3.37
CA ILE A 106 -18.94 -4.45 3.13
C ILE A 106 -19.73 -4.00 4.37
N LEU A 107 -19.29 -4.42 5.56
CA LEU A 107 -19.89 -3.99 6.83
C LEU A 107 -19.79 -2.48 7.02
N ARG A 108 -18.65 -1.87 6.71
CA ARG A 108 -18.48 -0.41 6.72
C ARG A 108 -19.44 0.27 5.76
N GLU A 109 -19.56 -0.22 4.53
CA GLU A 109 -20.49 0.31 3.53
C GLU A 109 -21.93 0.31 4.09
N ARG A 110 -22.34 -0.79 4.74
CA ARG A 110 -23.64 -0.88 5.43
C ARG A 110 -23.78 0.14 6.54
N VAL A 111 -22.75 0.35 7.37
CA VAL A 111 -22.82 1.34 8.47
C VAL A 111 -22.95 2.77 7.92
N MET A 112 -22.16 3.11 6.90
CA MET A 112 -22.12 4.48 6.35
C MET A 112 -23.37 4.84 5.55
N HIS A 113 -23.94 3.88 4.83
CA HIS A 113 -25.05 4.13 3.91
C HIS A 113 -26.35 3.46 4.33
N GLY A 114 -26.38 2.79 5.48
CA GLY A 114 -27.47 1.88 5.84
C GLY A 114 -28.84 2.56 5.99
N ARG A 115 -28.93 3.74 6.59
CA ARG A 115 -30.25 4.40 6.66
C ARG A 115 -30.73 4.79 5.23
N SER A 116 -29.82 4.95 4.25
CA SER A 116 -30.15 5.35 2.87
C SER A 116 -30.63 4.13 2.12
N LEU A 117 -29.88 3.04 2.24
CA LEU A 117 -30.14 1.74 1.64
C LEU A 117 -31.38 1.04 2.22
N TYR A 118 -31.64 1.20 3.51
CA TYR A 118 -32.65 0.43 4.25
C TYR A 118 -33.73 1.29 4.93
N GLY A 119 -33.67 2.62 4.81
CA GLY A 119 -34.63 3.54 5.44
C GLY A 119 -34.50 3.69 6.96
N ALA A 120 -33.52 3.03 7.61
CA ALA A 120 -33.32 3.08 9.06
C ALA A 120 -31.84 2.95 9.44
N ALA A 121 -31.41 3.59 10.54
CA ALA A 121 -30.06 3.43 11.07
C ALA A 121 -30.13 2.46 12.24
N ASP A 122 -29.45 1.32 12.15
CA ASP A 122 -29.37 0.37 13.25
C ASP A 122 -28.00 0.45 13.95
N PRO A 123 -27.94 0.87 15.22
CA PRO A 123 -26.70 0.83 16.01
C PRO A 123 -26.03 -0.55 16.03
N ALA A 124 -26.79 -1.64 15.86
CA ALA A 124 -26.25 -3.00 15.80
C ALA A 124 -25.29 -3.22 14.62
N TRP A 125 -25.39 -2.44 13.53
CA TRP A 125 -24.47 -2.57 12.40
C TRP A 125 -23.04 -2.14 12.75
N THR A 126 -22.90 -1.07 13.53
CA THR A 126 -21.60 -0.61 14.03
C THR A 126 -21.01 -1.64 14.99
N TYR A 127 -21.85 -2.19 15.88
CA TYR A 127 -21.44 -3.27 16.77
C TYR A 127 -20.98 -4.51 16.00
N ALA A 128 -21.71 -4.92 14.95
CA ALA A 128 -21.33 -6.04 14.11
C ALA A 128 -19.95 -5.83 13.46
N LEU A 129 -19.70 -4.63 12.91
CA LEU A 129 -18.39 -4.27 12.36
C LEU A 129 -17.29 -4.35 13.41
N GLN A 130 -17.47 -3.71 14.56
CA GLN A 130 -16.49 -3.74 15.66
C GLN A 130 -16.23 -5.17 16.17
N ALA A 131 -17.28 -5.98 16.30
CA ALA A 131 -17.17 -7.37 16.71
C ALA A 131 -16.41 -8.21 15.68
N SER A 132 -16.66 -8.01 14.37
CA SER A 132 -15.91 -8.68 13.31
C SER A 132 -14.44 -8.28 13.31
N VAL A 133 -14.11 -7.00 13.46
CA VAL A 133 -12.72 -6.51 13.58
C VAL A 133 -12.01 -7.22 14.74
N ALA A 134 -12.59 -7.18 15.94
CA ALA A 134 -12.03 -7.80 17.13
C ALA A 134 -11.87 -9.32 16.99
N TYR A 135 -12.87 -9.98 16.37
CA TYR A 135 -12.83 -11.40 16.08
C TYR A 135 -11.69 -11.75 15.14
N TYR A 136 -11.53 -11.04 14.02
CA TYR A 136 -10.49 -11.33 13.04
C TYR A 136 -9.10 -11.12 13.62
N GLN A 137 -8.85 -10.00 14.28
CA GLN A 137 -7.55 -9.75 14.91
C GLN A 137 -7.19 -10.84 15.94
N SER A 138 -8.17 -11.27 16.74
CA SER A 138 -7.97 -12.38 17.70
C SER A 138 -7.72 -13.71 17.00
N PHE A 139 -8.53 -14.02 15.98
CA PHE A 139 -8.42 -15.24 15.17
C PHE A 139 -7.04 -15.35 14.52
N PHE A 140 -6.58 -14.29 13.85
CA PHE A 140 -5.30 -14.27 13.15
C PHE A 140 -4.11 -14.31 14.11
N ASN A 141 -4.19 -13.57 15.23
CA ASN A 141 -3.16 -13.62 16.25
C ASN A 141 -2.97 -15.04 16.82
N TYR A 142 -4.07 -15.75 17.08
CA TYR A 142 -4.02 -17.13 17.57
C TYR A 142 -3.61 -18.13 16.48
N THR A 143 -4.19 -18.01 15.29
CA THR A 143 -4.02 -18.98 14.21
C THR A 143 -2.64 -18.91 13.58
N PHE A 144 -1.97 -17.75 13.57
CA PHE A 144 -0.60 -17.63 13.05
C PHE A 144 0.39 -18.56 13.78
N SER A 145 0.30 -18.63 15.12
CA SER A 145 1.19 -19.49 15.91
C SER A 145 0.97 -20.97 15.56
N LEU A 146 -0.29 -21.39 15.45
CA LEU A 146 -0.65 -22.74 15.07
C LEU A 146 -0.26 -23.06 13.62
N TRP A 147 -0.42 -22.10 12.71
CA TRP A 147 -0.01 -22.21 11.33
C TRP A 147 1.51 -22.38 11.23
N LYS A 148 2.29 -21.66 12.04
CA LYS A 148 3.75 -21.77 12.07
C LYS A 148 4.19 -23.18 12.49
N ASP A 149 3.57 -23.75 13.52
CA ASP A 149 3.83 -25.12 13.96
C ASP A 149 3.48 -26.13 12.85
N TRP A 150 2.29 -25.98 12.24
CA TRP A 150 1.88 -26.80 11.11
C TRP A 150 2.82 -26.66 9.91
N ARG A 151 3.29 -25.45 9.60
CA ARG A 151 4.21 -25.18 8.49
C ARG A 151 5.56 -25.86 8.71
N ALA A 152 6.05 -25.87 9.95
CA ALA A 152 7.28 -26.56 10.32
C ALA A 152 7.22 -28.07 10.04
N GLU A 153 6.05 -28.71 10.20
CA GLU A 153 5.86 -30.14 9.88
C GLU A 153 5.96 -30.45 8.38
N LYS A 154 5.70 -29.45 7.52
CA LYS A 154 5.80 -29.59 6.05
C LYS A 154 7.21 -29.42 5.52
N ILE A 155 8.13 -28.94 6.35
CA ILE A 155 9.54 -28.77 6.00
C ILE A 155 10.30 -29.97 6.57
N GLN A 156 10.60 -30.94 5.72
CA GLN A 156 11.24 -32.19 6.12
C GLN A 156 12.74 -32.14 5.84
N GLY A 157 13.51 -32.83 6.68
CA GLY A 157 14.95 -32.95 6.50
C GLY A 157 15.40 -34.40 6.71
N GLN A 158 16.33 -34.87 5.88
CA GLN A 158 16.94 -36.20 5.99
C GLN A 158 18.46 -36.08 5.91
N THR A 159 19.15 -36.90 6.70
CA THR A 159 20.62 -37.02 6.67
C THR A 159 20.98 -38.44 6.25
N TYR A 160 21.97 -38.57 5.36
CA TYR A 160 22.46 -39.83 4.80
C TYR A 160 23.95 -39.98 5.14
N GLU A 161 24.34 -41.16 5.61
CA GLU A 161 25.75 -41.50 5.89
C GLU A 161 26.32 -42.44 4.81
N GLY A 162 27.50 -42.10 4.29
CA GLY A 162 28.28 -42.89 3.34
C GLY A 162 29.57 -43.42 3.96
N ARG A 163 29.68 -44.74 4.18
CA ARG A 163 30.96 -45.38 4.54
C ARG A 163 31.71 -45.87 3.29
N ARG A 164 32.82 -45.22 2.92
CA ARG A 164 33.70 -45.75 1.85
C ARG A 164 34.67 -46.78 2.41
N ARG A 165 34.59 -48.04 1.95
CA ARG A 165 35.38 -49.21 2.42
C ARG A 165 36.92 -49.11 2.36
N ARG A 166 37.52 -47.99 1.92
CA ARG A 166 38.98 -47.83 1.72
C ARG A 166 39.57 -46.54 2.31
N ARG A 167 38.79 -45.70 3.01
CA ARG A 167 39.29 -44.54 3.75
C ARG A 167 38.75 -44.60 5.18
N GLU A 168 39.49 -44.06 6.14
CA GLU A 168 39.11 -44.02 7.56
C GLU A 168 37.94 -43.06 7.87
N TRP A 169 37.32 -42.45 6.86
CA TRP A 169 36.36 -41.34 7.02
C TRP A 169 34.99 -41.66 6.42
N SER A 170 33.92 -41.22 7.10
CA SER A 170 32.53 -41.27 6.65
C SER A 170 32.15 -39.95 5.96
N ASP A 171 31.63 -40.03 4.74
CA ASP A 171 30.97 -38.90 4.08
C ASP A 171 29.53 -38.81 4.65
N CYS A 172 28.95 -37.62 4.84
CA CYS A 172 27.49 -37.50 4.99
C CYS A 172 26.91 -36.45 4.04
N SER A 173 25.61 -36.57 3.79
CA SER A 173 24.83 -35.59 3.04
C SER A 173 23.49 -35.35 3.68
N SER A 174 23.01 -34.11 3.67
CA SER A 174 21.65 -33.77 4.11
C SER A 174 20.82 -33.27 2.94
N VAL A 175 19.51 -33.48 3.00
CA VAL A 175 18.51 -32.94 2.08
C VAL A 175 17.38 -32.34 2.90
N VAL A 176 16.99 -31.10 2.57
CA VAL A 176 15.77 -30.48 3.08
C VAL A 176 14.78 -30.39 1.95
N THR A 177 13.52 -30.72 2.22
CA THR A 177 12.44 -30.68 1.25
C THR A 177 11.28 -29.90 1.85
N ASP A 178 10.86 -28.86 1.15
CA ASP A 178 9.62 -28.17 1.42
C ASP A 178 8.50 -28.82 0.61
N GLN A 179 7.51 -29.40 1.29
CA GLN A 179 6.38 -30.07 0.63
C GLN A 179 5.38 -29.10 -0.02
N LEU A 180 5.47 -27.80 0.28
CA LEU A 180 4.53 -26.79 -0.20
C LEU A 180 5.09 -25.90 -1.31
N SER A 181 6.42 -25.82 -1.44
CA SER A 181 7.05 -25.01 -2.48
C SER A 181 7.32 -25.82 -3.76
N THR A 182 7.04 -25.22 -4.91
CA THR A 182 7.44 -25.73 -6.23
C THR A 182 8.88 -25.35 -6.59
N THR A 183 9.47 -24.37 -5.92
CA THR A 183 10.93 -24.15 -5.97
C THR A 183 11.59 -25.29 -5.22
N GLY A 184 12.33 -26.12 -5.96
CA GLY A 184 13.01 -27.28 -5.42
C GLY A 184 14.10 -26.87 -4.45
N ASN A 185 13.74 -26.65 -3.18
CA ASN A 185 14.69 -26.35 -2.09
C ASN A 185 15.52 -27.58 -1.66
N ASN A 186 15.77 -28.52 -2.59
CA ASN A 186 16.58 -29.71 -2.36
C ASN A 186 18.05 -29.31 -2.30
N MET A 187 18.49 -28.88 -1.13
CA MET A 187 19.90 -28.65 -0.85
C MET A 187 20.57 -30.00 -0.56
N ASN A 188 21.34 -30.54 -1.50
CA ASN A 188 22.27 -31.65 -1.22
C ASN A 188 23.60 -31.06 -0.75
N VAL A 189 23.93 -31.32 0.50
CA VAL A 189 25.25 -31.02 1.04
C VAL A 189 26.12 -32.27 0.86
N ALA A 190 27.24 -32.21 0.13
CA ALA A 190 28.08 -33.39 -0.10
C ALA A 190 29.51 -33.15 0.41
N ASN A 191 30.03 -34.15 1.14
CA ASN A 191 31.32 -34.19 1.84
C ASN A 191 31.41 -33.23 3.04
N ALA A 192 31.36 -33.79 4.25
CA ALA A 192 32.35 -33.36 5.23
C ALA A 192 33.08 -34.58 5.70
N MET A 193 34.39 -34.41 5.77
CA MET A 193 35.26 -35.43 6.29
C MET A 193 35.71 -34.88 7.65
N SER A 194 34.88 -35.09 8.66
CA SER A 194 35.24 -34.88 10.05
C SER A 194 34.52 -35.92 10.91
N SER A 195 35.26 -36.58 11.80
CA SER A 195 34.80 -37.69 12.62
C SER A 195 34.05 -37.29 13.90
N ASP A 196 33.98 -35.99 14.23
CA ASP A 196 33.59 -35.53 15.57
C ASP A 196 32.44 -34.48 15.62
N LYS A 197 31.81 -34.10 14.50
CA LYS A 197 30.73 -33.08 14.48
C LYS A 197 29.51 -33.52 13.67
N ASN A 198 28.30 -33.32 14.21
CA ASN A 198 26.99 -33.56 13.54
C ASN A 198 26.64 -32.48 12.49
N TRP A 199 27.60 -32.00 11.73
CA TRP A 199 27.46 -30.84 10.84
C TRP A 199 26.34 -30.98 9.79
N CYS A 200 26.11 -32.19 9.24
CA CYS A 200 25.01 -32.45 8.31
C CYS A 200 23.64 -32.19 8.97
N ASP A 201 23.51 -32.55 10.25
CA ASP A 201 22.28 -32.32 11.01
C ASP A 201 22.12 -30.84 11.34
N ASP A 202 23.20 -30.16 11.73
CA ASP A 202 23.19 -28.72 12.04
C ASP A 202 22.82 -27.88 10.79
N ILE A 203 23.43 -28.17 9.63
CA ILE A 203 23.11 -27.47 8.37
C ILE A 203 21.69 -27.76 7.92
N ARG A 204 21.24 -29.02 8.06
CA ARG A 204 19.84 -29.39 7.80
C ARG A 204 18.91 -28.56 8.66
N ASP A 205 19.16 -28.49 9.97
CA ASP A 205 18.25 -27.84 10.92
C ASP A 205 18.24 -26.31 10.74
N MET A 206 19.40 -25.67 10.50
CA MET A 206 19.47 -24.27 10.08
C MET A 206 18.69 -24.01 8.79
N THR A 207 18.83 -24.89 7.79
CA THR A 207 18.13 -24.73 6.50
C THR A 207 16.61 -24.84 6.70
N LYS A 208 16.15 -25.79 7.52
CA LYS A 208 14.73 -25.91 7.90
C LYS A 208 14.23 -24.65 8.59
N GLN A 209 15.00 -24.13 9.55
CA GLN A 209 14.66 -22.92 10.29
C GLN A 209 14.59 -21.70 9.38
N ARG A 210 15.54 -21.54 8.45
CA ARG A 210 15.53 -20.46 7.45
C ARG A 210 14.26 -20.47 6.62
N ILE A 211 13.92 -21.62 6.02
CA ILE A 211 12.70 -21.77 5.19
C ILE A 211 11.45 -21.43 6.01
N LEU A 212 11.37 -21.90 7.26
CA LEU A 212 10.24 -21.60 8.16
C LEU A 212 10.14 -20.11 8.49
N ASN A 213 11.27 -19.47 8.78
CA ASN A 213 11.35 -18.05 9.13
C ASN A 213 11.01 -17.15 7.94
N GLU A 214 11.46 -17.49 6.73
CA GLU A 214 11.08 -16.82 5.48
C GLU A 214 9.58 -16.94 5.22
N ALA A 215 9.01 -18.14 5.35
CA ALA A 215 7.57 -18.34 5.24
C ALA A 215 6.80 -17.55 6.32
N SER A 216 7.32 -17.49 7.54
CA SER A 216 6.73 -16.72 8.65
C SER A 216 6.74 -15.22 8.35
N ALA A 217 7.80 -14.69 7.74
CA ALA A 217 7.91 -13.29 7.36
C ALA A 217 6.96 -12.91 6.22
N ALA A 218 6.87 -13.76 5.18
CA ALA A 218 5.90 -13.58 4.11
C ALA A 218 4.45 -13.66 4.63
N MET A 219 4.14 -14.57 5.56
CA MET A 219 2.82 -14.59 6.22
C MET A 219 2.57 -13.34 7.07
N ALA A 220 3.57 -12.85 7.81
CA ALA A 220 3.45 -11.62 8.59
C ALA A 220 3.20 -10.38 7.70
N GLN A 221 3.84 -10.31 6.54
CA GLN A 221 3.56 -9.31 5.51
C GLN A 221 2.11 -9.44 5.01
N ALA A 222 1.67 -10.66 4.66
CA ALA A 222 0.30 -10.90 4.21
C ALA A 222 -0.74 -10.50 5.27
N MET A 223 -0.42 -10.62 6.57
CA MET A 223 -1.32 -10.26 7.67
C MET A 223 -1.40 -8.77 7.97
N LEU A 224 -0.59 -7.91 7.34
CA LEU A 224 -0.65 -6.46 7.54
C LEU A 224 -2.09 -5.91 7.48
N PRO A 225 -2.94 -6.25 6.49
CA PRO A 225 -4.30 -5.71 6.42
C PRO A 225 -5.16 -5.97 7.65
N VAL A 226 -4.92 -7.09 8.35
CA VAL A 226 -5.64 -7.45 9.58
C VAL A 226 -5.36 -6.45 10.71
N MET A 227 -4.15 -5.91 10.77
CA MET A 227 -3.72 -4.94 11.80
C MET A 227 -4.36 -3.56 11.64
N TYR A 228 -4.97 -3.28 10.48
CA TYR A 228 -5.63 -2.01 10.17
C TYR A 228 -7.16 -2.11 10.16
N LEU A 229 -7.74 -3.27 10.44
CA LEU A 229 -9.19 -3.50 10.32
C LEU A 229 -10.05 -2.51 11.15
N GLN A 230 -9.55 -2.03 12.29
CA GLN A 230 -10.18 -1.01 13.11
C GLN A 230 -10.44 0.30 12.37
N ARG A 231 -9.65 0.64 11.36
CA ARG A 231 -9.83 1.85 10.54
C ARG A 231 -11.05 1.77 9.62
N TYR A 232 -11.65 0.58 9.44
CA TYR A 232 -12.94 0.46 8.77
C TYR A 232 -14.10 0.96 9.65
N VAL A 233 -13.93 1.04 10.97
CA VAL A 233 -14.96 1.55 11.87
C VAL A 233 -15.06 3.08 11.70
N PRO A 234 -16.25 3.64 11.39
CA PRO A 234 -16.40 5.08 11.25
C PRO A 234 -15.99 5.85 12.51
N GLY A 235 -15.19 6.90 12.34
CA GLY A 235 -14.59 7.67 13.43
C GLY A 235 -13.27 7.09 13.95
N MET A 236 -12.81 5.97 13.41
CA MET A 236 -11.54 5.32 13.75
C MET A 236 -10.54 5.32 12.58
N GLU A 237 -10.80 6.06 11.51
CA GLU A 237 -9.96 6.09 10.30
C GLU A 237 -8.49 6.44 10.61
N ASP A 238 -8.26 7.32 11.59
CA ASP A 238 -6.93 7.76 12.03
C ASP A 238 -6.38 6.94 13.21
N SER A 239 -7.09 5.89 13.64
CA SER A 239 -6.68 5.08 14.79
C SER A 239 -5.31 4.46 14.56
N GLU A 240 -4.58 4.32 15.67
CA GLU A 240 -3.32 3.60 15.66
C GLU A 240 -3.51 2.18 15.17
N VAL A 241 -2.45 1.65 14.56
CA VAL A 241 -2.42 0.30 14.02
C VAL A 241 -2.45 -0.67 15.20
N GLN A 242 -3.32 -1.66 15.13
CA GLN A 242 -3.42 -2.67 16.17
C GLN A 242 -2.48 -3.82 15.82
N VAL A 243 -1.24 -3.69 16.27
CA VAL A 243 -0.18 -4.68 16.05
C VAL A 243 -0.57 -5.99 16.74
N LEU A 244 -0.70 -7.06 15.97
CA LEU A 244 -0.98 -8.38 16.52
C LEU A 244 0.30 -8.92 17.18
N PRO A 245 0.27 -9.34 18.45
CA PRO A 245 1.44 -9.88 19.14
C PRO A 245 2.19 -10.97 18.37
N ALA A 246 1.47 -11.82 17.63
CA ALA A 246 2.03 -12.92 16.84
C ALA A 246 2.96 -12.48 15.70
N VAL A 247 2.75 -11.28 15.15
CA VAL A 247 3.57 -10.71 14.06
C VAL A 247 4.24 -9.40 14.45
N ALA A 248 4.10 -8.96 15.71
CA ALA A 248 4.75 -7.76 16.21
C ALA A 248 6.28 -7.83 16.06
N ARG A 249 6.84 -9.05 16.19
CA ARG A 249 8.25 -9.34 15.91
C ARG A 249 8.38 -10.56 15.03
N VAL A 250 9.21 -10.45 14.01
CA VAL A 250 9.42 -11.49 13.01
C VAL A 250 10.90 -11.69 12.82
N THR A 251 11.34 -12.94 12.89
CA THR A 251 12.73 -13.32 12.66
C THR A 251 12.88 -13.93 11.28
N VAL A 252 13.94 -13.54 10.57
CA VAL A 252 14.36 -14.06 9.26
C VAL A 252 15.78 -14.63 9.35
N GLY A 253 16.11 -15.59 8.48
CA GLY A 253 17.34 -16.37 8.58
C GLY A 253 17.17 -17.67 9.38
N PRO A 254 18.25 -18.38 9.74
CA PRO A 254 19.64 -17.96 9.61
C PRO A 254 20.10 -17.94 8.16
N TYR A 255 20.83 -16.89 7.80
CA TYR A 255 21.48 -16.75 6.51
C TYR A 255 22.97 -16.96 6.68
N THR A 256 23.46 -17.96 5.97
CA THR A 256 24.87 -18.21 5.78
C THR A 256 25.08 -18.76 4.37
N ALA A 257 26.32 -18.89 3.97
CA ALA A 257 26.69 -19.43 2.68
C ALA A 257 26.15 -20.85 2.42
N VAL A 258 26.03 -21.68 3.46
CA VAL A 258 25.61 -23.08 3.34
C VAL A 258 24.10 -23.25 3.29
N THR A 259 23.35 -22.19 3.64
CA THR A 259 21.89 -22.18 3.56
C THR A 259 21.38 -21.59 2.24
N GLN A 260 22.22 -21.13 1.30
CA GLN A 260 21.76 -20.46 0.06
C GLN A 260 21.18 -21.43 -0.97
N ASP A 261 20.08 -21.06 -1.64
CA ASP A 261 19.48 -21.87 -2.70
C ASP A 261 20.27 -21.71 -4.01
N ARG A 262 20.78 -22.82 -4.57
CA ARG A 262 21.68 -22.82 -5.74
C ARG A 262 21.01 -23.20 -7.06
N GLY A 263 19.71 -23.55 -7.08
CA GLY A 263 19.01 -24.01 -8.29
C GLY A 263 19.52 -25.35 -8.89
N ASP A 264 20.77 -25.76 -8.64
CA ASP A 264 21.38 -27.03 -9.03
C ASP A 264 21.39 -28.08 -7.91
N GLY A 265 20.92 -27.69 -6.72
CA GLY A 265 20.77 -28.53 -5.53
C GLY A 265 22.08 -29.12 -5.00
N ASN A 266 23.27 -28.62 -5.37
CA ASN A 266 24.55 -29.19 -4.93
C ASN A 266 25.46 -28.13 -4.27
N ALA A 267 25.29 -27.95 -2.97
CA ALA A 267 26.26 -27.20 -2.16
C ALA A 267 27.43 -28.13 -1.77
N ARG A 268 28.55 -28.06 -2.49
CA ARG A 268 29.80 -28.74 -2.09
C ARG A 268 30.54 -27.90 -1.06
N ILE A 269 30.79 -28.49 0.09
CA ILE A 269 31.55 -27.88 1.20
C ILE A 269 32.89 -28.64 1.27
N ASN A 270 34.02 -27.93 1.24
CA ASN A 270 35.33 -28.54 1.45
C ASN A 270 35.64 -28.57 2.96
N GLU A 271 36.27 -29.66 3.39
CA GLU A 271 36.65 -30.12 4.74
C GLU A 271 37.05 -29.15 5.86
N TRP A 272 37.30 -27.88 5.59
CA TRP A 272 37.95 -27.00 6.55
C TRP A 272 37.16 -25.70 6.62
N LYS A 273 36.76 -25.27 7.82
CA LYS A 273 36.44 -23.87 8.16
C LYS A 273 35.00 -23.43 8.41
N TRP A 274 34.14 -24.28 8.99
CA TRP A 274 32.88 -23.78 9.54
C TRP A 274 32.67 -24.20 11.00
N SER A 275 32.82 -23.22 11.89
CA SER A 275 32.39 -23.29 13.29
C SER A 275 31.54 -22.06 13.55
N LEU A 276 30.29 -22.26 13.96
CA LEU A 276 29.48 -21.19 14.51
C LEU A 276 30.03 -20.80 15.87
N ASP A 277 30.51 -19.57 15.98
CA ASP A 277 30.51 -18.86 17.26
C ASP A 277 29.31 -17.91 17.20
N GLU A 278 28.17 -18.42 17.65
CA GLU A 278 26.93 -17.66 17.83
C GLU A 278 27.09 -16.82 19.09
N THR A 279 27.64 -15.61 18.94
CA THR A 279 27.77 -14.66 20.04
C THR A 279 26.66 -13.64 19.95
N GLY A 280 25.42 -14.00 20.33
CA GLY A 280 24.30 -13.10 20.09
C GLY A 280 23.23 -12.89 21.15
N LYS A 281 22.72 -11.65 21.17
CA LYS A 281 21.53 -11.23 21.93
C LYS A 281 20.31 -11.23 21.00
N LEU A 282 19.57 -12.34 20.98
CA LEU A 282 18.22 -12.37 20.41
C LEU A 282 17.25 -11.58 21.30
N GLY A 283 17.22 -10.25 21.16
CA GLY A 283 16.36 -9.41 22.00
C GLY A 283 16.35 -7.93 21.60
N PRO A 284 15.26 -7.21 21.92
CA PRO A 284 14.97 -5.89 21.36
C PRO A 284 15.94 -4.84 21.86
N GLY A 285 16.71 -4.28 20.94
CA GLY A 285 17.41 -3.02 21.13
C GLY A 285 17.20 -2.16 19.90
N ASN A 286 16.80 -0.90 20.07
CA ASN A 286 16.87 0.05 18.96
C ASN A 286 18.34 0.15 18.53
N ILE A 287 18.60 -0.11 17.25
CA ILE A 287 19.94 -0.05 16.68
C ILE A 287 20.26 1.42 16.39
N THR A 288 21.33 1.93 16.99
CA THR A 288 21.81 3.31 16.84
C THR A 288 22.97 3.46 15.88
N ALA A 289 23.68 2.37 15.57
CA ALA A 289 24.70 2.38 14.53
C ALA A 289 24.91 0.98 13.95
N ALA A 290 25.30 0.94 12.68
CA ALA A 290 25.79 -0.26 12.01
C ALA A 290 27.12 0.05 11.32
N SER A 291 28.11 -0.83 11.48
CA SER A 291 29.44 -0.67 10.89
C SER A 291 29.96 -1.99 10.37
N ALA A 292 30.73 -1.95 9.28
CA ALA A 292 31.40 -3.13 8.76
C ALA A 292 32.84 -2.86 8.36
N TRP A 293 33.74 -3.76 8.72
CA TRP A 293 35.10 -3.75 8.21
C TRP A 293 35.21 -4.57 6.93
N THR A 294 35.79 -3.96 5.90
CA THR A 294 35.87 -4.52 4.55
C THR A 294 37.32 -4.71 4.14
N GLY A 295 37.68 -5.93 3.71
CA GLY A 295 39.02 -6.32 3.25
C GLY A 295 38.99 -6.90 1.83
N ASN A 296 39.26 -8.22 1.72
CA ASN A 296 39.00 -9.06 0.54
C ASN A 296 37.59 -9.71 0.55
N ASN A 297 36.83 -9.43 1.61
CA ASN A 297 35.45 -9.82 1.87
C ASN A 297 34.91 -8.90 2.99
N ILE A 298 33.65 -9.07 3.39
CA ILE A 298 33.14 -8.49 4.63
C ILE A 298 33.75 -9.30 5.79
N ASP A 299 34.66 -8.68 6.55
CA ASP A 299 35.40 -9.36 7.61
C ASP A 299 34.65 -9.28 8.93
N TYR A 300 34.12 -8.10 9.24
CA TYR A 300 33.47 -7.79 10.51
C TYR A 300 32.19 -7.00 10.26
N PHE A 301 31.13 -7.33 10.97
CA PHE A 301 29.89 -6.56 11.02
C PHE A 301 29.48 -6.36 12.47
N ARG A 302 29.06 -5.13 12.79
CA ARG A 302 28.63 -4.75 14.14
C ARG A 302 27.35 -3.95 14.11
N LEU A 303 26.45 -4.30 15.02
CA LEU A 303 25.28 -3.51 15.40
C LEU A 303 25.50 -2.95 16.81
N THR A 304 25.22 -1.66 16.99
CA THR A 304 25.25 -0.98 18.29
C THR A 304 23.85 -0.61 18.71
N TYR A 305 23.51 -0.84 19.97
CA TYR A 305 22.18 -0.61 20.53
C TYR A 305 22.14 0.62 21.43
N GLU A 306 20.95 1.19 21.63
CA GLU A 306 20.71 2.34 22.53
C GLU A 306 21.21 2.11 23.97
N ASP A 307 21.19 0.87 24.47
CA ASP A 307 21.69 0.52 25.82
C ASP A 307 23.22 0.47 25.91
N GLY A 308 23.93 0.78 24.81
CA GLY A 308 25.38 0.66 24.68
C GLY A 308 25.87 -0.77 24.42
N GLY A 309 24.95 -1.74 24.36
CA GLY A 309 25.25 -3.11 23.96
C GLY A 309 25.70 -3.17 22.50
N GLN A 310 26.43 -4.23 22.15
CA GLN A 310 26.89 -4.49 20.80
C GLN A 310 26.67 -5.95 20.42
N GLU A 311 26.35 -6.16 19.16
CA GLU A 311 26.30 -7.47 18.51
C GLU A 311 27.35 -7.48 17.40
N THR A 312 28.13 -8.55 17.29
CA THR A 312 29.24 -8.62 16.34
C THR A 312 29.34 -9.96 15.66
N GLY A 313 29.63 -9.97 14.36
CA GLY A 313 30.07 -11.16 13.64
C GLY A 313 31.39 -10.88 12.94
N GLY A 314 32.30 -11.84 12.95
CA GLY A 314 33.67 -11.70 12.48
C GLY A 314 34.64 -11.22 13.57
N LYS A 315 35.92 -11.17 13.23
CA LYS A 315 37.00 -10.74 14.13
C LYS A 315 36.94 -9.24 14.34
N SER A 316 36.95 -8.84 15.62
CA SER A 316 37.00 -7.42 15.98
C SER A 316 38.28 -6.76 15.47
N HIS A 317 38.11 -5.63 14.81
CA HIS A 317 39.19 -4.75 14.33
C HIS A 317 39.27 -3.49 15.20
N THR A 318 40.45 -2.86 15.25
CA THR A 318 40.68 -1.67 16.10
C THR A 318 40.12 -0.37 15.53
N ASP A 319 39.82 -0.34 14.22
CA ASP A 319 39.25 0.80 13.51
C ASP A 319 37.96 0.35 12.79
N ASP A 320 36.86 1.06 13.00
CA ASP A 320 35.62 0.82 12.25
C ASP A 320 35.68 1.53 10.90
N GLN A 321 35.68 0.77 9.80
CA GLN A 321 35.41 1.28 8.46
C GLN A 321 33.89 1.27 8.20
N ASN A 322 33.42 2.02 7.19
CA ASN A 322 32.01 2.06 6.77
C ASN A 322 31.01 2.15 7.94
N ALA A 323 31.28 3.03 8.91
CA ALA A 323 30.42 3.25 10.05
C ALA A 323 29.29 4.22 9.67
N TYR A 324 28.05 3.77 9.83
CA TYR A 324 26.86 4.59 9.63
C TYR A 324 26.12 4.71 10.94
N ASP A 325 25.92 5.97 11.34
CA ASP A 325 25.06 6.30 12.45
C ASP A 325 23.60 6.16 11.98
N SER A 326 22.80 5.36 12.67
CA SER A 326 21.33 5.49 12.61
C SER A 326 20.86 6.62 13.55
N ALA A 327 21.74 7.59 13.85
CA ALA A 327 21.53 8.72 14.78
C ALA A 327 20.54 9.80 14.31
N TRP A 328 19.45 9.38 13.67
CA TRP A 328 18.23 10.17 13.62
C TRP A 328 17.13 9.35 14.29
N PRO A 329 16.35 9.92 15.23
CA PRO A 329 15.35 9.19 16.02
C PRO A 329 14.30 8.43 15.17
N ASP A 330 14.19 8.75 13.89
CA ASP A 330 13.22 8.23 12.93
C ASP A 330 13.83 7.39 11.78
N ARG A 331 15.16 7.29 11.69
CA ARG A 331 15.87 6.51 10.66
C ARG A 331 16.21 5.12 11.20
N TYR A 332 15.69 4.08 10.56
CA TYR A 332 15.97 2.69 10.96
C TYR A 332 16.22 1.79 9.75
N ILE A 333 16.97 0.70 9.95
CA ILE A 333 17.27 -0.30 8.92
C ILE A 333 16.01 -1.14 8.71
N HIS A 334 15.53 -1.27 7.47
CA HIS A 334 14.41 -2.16 7.12
C HIS A 334 14.83 -3.34 6.23
N THR A 335 15.97 -3.26 5.56
CA THR A 335 16.50 -4.35 4.71
C THR A 335 18.02 -4.38 4.78
N ILE A 336 18.58 -5.59 4.82
CA ILE A 336 20.01 -5.87 4.60
C ILE A 336 20.12 -6.70 3.32
N GLU A 337 21.01 -6.34 2.41
CA GLU A 337 21.33 -7.13 1.23
C GLU A 337 22.75 -7.68 1.37
N LEU A 338 22.90 -8.99 1.17
CA LEU A 338 24.17 -9.71 1.24
C LEU A 338 24.46 -10.36 -0.10
N HIS A 339 25.72 -10.30 -0.52
CA HIS A 339 26.20 -11.04 -1.67
C HIS A 339 27.22 -12.08 -1.23
N TYR A 340 27.01 -13.34 -1.63
CA TYR A 340 27.92 -14.45 -1.34
C TYR A 340 28.81 -14.76 -2.56
N THR A 341 30.06 -15.15 -2.32
CA THR A 341 30.93 -15.72 -3.37
C THR A 341 31.19 -17.20 -3.12
N TYR A 342 31.33 -17.96 -4.20
CA TYR A 342 31.80 -19.34 -4.19
C TYR A 342 33.04 -19.45 -5.08
N LEU A 343 34.23 -19.43 -4.49
CA LEU A 343 35.48 -19.57 -5.24
C LEU A 343 35.70 -21.03 -5.64
N THR A 344 35.13 -21.44 -6.78
CA THR A 344 35.34 -22.78 -7.35
C THR A 344 36.47 -22.85 -8.40
N ALA A 345 37.19 -21.76 -8.67
CA ALA A 345 38.09 -21.69 -9.83
C ALA A 345 39.43 -20.95 -9.62
N VAL A 346 39.99 -20.87 -8.41
CA VAL A 346 41.32 -20.23 -8.23
C VAL A 346 42.28 -21.13 -7.43
N PRO A 347 43.15 -21.93 -8.09
CA PRO A 347 44.19 -22.69 -7.41
C PRO A 347 45.29 -21.73 -6.92
N SER A 348 45.05 -21.04 -5.81
CA SER A 348 46.05 -20.22 -5.12
C SER A 348 46.15 -20.61 -3.65
N TRP A 349 47.32 -20.39 -3.08
CA TRP A 349 47.69 -20.79 -1.72
C TRP A 349 47.23 -19.77 -0.66
N ASP A 350 46.76 -18.59 -1.10
CA ASP A 350 46.47 -17.42 -0.26
C ASP A 350 44.99 -17.03 -0.18
N VAL A 351 44.12 -17.66 -1.00
CA VAL A 351 42.65 -17.64 -0.75
C VAL A 351 42.15 -19.07 -0.73
N PRO A 352 41.56 -19.53 0.39
CA PRO A 352 41.15 -20.92 0.52
C PRO A 352 40.08 -21.26 -0.53
N ASN A 353 40.43 -22.19 -1.42
CA ASN A 353 39.51 -22.77 -2.39
C ASN A 353 38.27 -23.36 -1.67
N GLY A 354 37.10 -22.76 -1.89
CA GLY A 354 35.82 -23.28 -1.39
C GLY A 354 35.21 -22.57 -0.17
N ASP A 355 35.80 -21.48 0.34
CA ASP A 355 35.21 -20.73 1.44
C ASP A 355 34.08 -19.83 0.93
N ALA A 356 32.86 -20.15 1.33
CA ALA A 356 31.71 -19.38 0.97
C ALA A 356 31.55 -18.20 1.94
N THR A 357 31.86 -17.00 1.45
CA THR A 357 32.00 -15.78 2.25
C THR A 357 31.10 -14.67 1.72
N ILE A 358 30.74 -13.73 2.59
CA ILE A 358 30.01 -12.52 2.21
C ILE A 358 31.02 -11.55 1.61
N VAL A 359 30.88 -11.23 0.33
CA VAL A 359 31.80 -10.32 -0.39
C VAL A 359 31.31 -8.89 -0.39
N ASN A 360 30.00 -8.68 -0.46
CA ASN A 360 29.39 -7.36 -0.46
C ASN A 360 28.18 -7.31 0.47
N MET A 361 27.93 -6.14 1.04
CA MET A 361 26.76 -5.86 1.87
C MET A 361 26.19 -4.47 1.52
N LYS A 362 24.88 -4.30 1.69
CA LYS A 362 24.19 -3.01 1.59
C LYS A 362 23.07 -2.92 2.62
N LEU A 363 22.89 -1.75 3.26
CA LEU A 363 21.79 -1.48 4.17
C LEU A 363 20.81 -0.48 3.54
N PHE A 364 19.51 -0.69 3.77
CA PHE A 364 18.43 0.21 3.34
C PHE A 364 17.68 0.74 4.56
N PHE A 365 17.39 2.04 4.53
CA PHE A 365 16.81 2.78 5.64
C PHE A 365 15.42 3.36 5.33
N SER A 366 14.66 3.61 6.41
CA SER A 366 13.26 4.02 6.38
C SER A 366 12.95 5.34 5.66
N ASP A 367 13.95 6.19 5.47
CA ASP A 367 13.86 7.46 4.75
C ASP A 367 14.10 7.33 3.24
N GLY A 368 14.52 6.15 2.77
CA GLY A 368 14.92 5.92 1.38
C GLY A 368 16.43 5.98 1.17
N TYR A 369 17.20 6.28 2.21
CA TYR A 369 18.66 6.21 2.16
C TYR A 369 19.14 4.77 2.05
N ASP A 370 20.24 4.57 1.32
CA ASP A 370 20.98 3.33 1.29
C ASP A 370 22.49 3.61 1.39
N THR A 371 23.24 2.67 1.97
CA THR A 371 24.66 2.87 2.26
C THR A 371 25.57 2.83 1.03
N GLY A 372 25.02 2.66 -0.17
CA GLY A 372 25.75 2.08 -1.28
C GLY A 372 26.23 0.66 -0.98
N THR A 373 26.93 0.06 -1.93
CA THR A 373 27.51 -1.28 -1.76
C THR A 373 28.81 -1.16 -0.97
N TRP A 374 28.88 -1.81 0.18
CA TRP A 374 30.12 -2.05 0.89
C TRP A 374 30.86 -3.18 0.19
N TYR A 375 31.95 -2.84 -0.49
CA TYR A 375 32.77 -3.80 -1.21
C TYR A 375 33.86 -4.36 -0.31
N GLY A 376 33.92 -5.68 -0.21
CA GLY A 376 35.08 -6.39 0.30
C GLY A 376 36.23 -6.46 -0.70
N CYS A 377 36.46 -5.50 -1.60
CA CYS A 377 37.62 -5.53 -2.50
C CYS A 377 38.31 -4.17 -2.50
N PHE A 378 39.32 -3.98 -1.66
CA PHE A 378 40.11 -2.75 -1.65
C PHE A 378 41.23 -2.77 -2.71
N ASN A 379 41.11 -1.88 -3.70
CA ASN A 379 42.13 -0.86 -3.93
C ASN A 379 41.53 0.31 -4.73
N GLY A 380 41.43 1.47 -4.08
CA GLY A 380 40.95 2.72 -4.66
C GLY A 380 41.84 3.29 -5.77
N ARG A 381 41.81 2.67 -6.95
CA ARG A 381 42.16 3.31 -8.23
C ARG A 381 41.10 2.95 -9.25
N ASP A 382 40.64 3.96 -9.98
CA ASP A 382 39.92 3.80 -11.24
C ASP A 382 40.80 2.98 -12.20
N LEU A 383 40.63 1.67 -12.21
CA LEU A 383 41.25 0.80 -13.20
C LEU A 383 40.30 0.68 -14.40
N PRO A 384 40.79 0.91 -15.64
CA PRO A 384 40.00 0.66 -16.83
C PRO A 384 39.54 -0.80 -16.85
N SER A 385 38.33 -1.06 -17.35
CA SER A 385 37.66 -2.37 -17.38
C SER A 385 38.44 -3.51 -18.06
N SER A 386 39.60 -3.23 -18.67
CA SER A 386 40.50 -4.21 -19.28
C SER A 386 41.57 -4.77 -18.34
N ASP A 387 41.80 -4.14 -17.17
CA ASP A 387 42.83 -4.53 -16.19
C ASP A 387 42.22 -5.11 -14.89
N CYS A 388 40.99 -5.63 -14.95
CA CYS A 388 40.45 -6.47 -13.88
C CYS A 388 41.23 -7.79 -13.85
N ASP A 389 42.27 -7.86 -13.02
CA ASP A 389 42.78 -9.14 -12.56
C ASP A 389 41.60 -9.95 -12.00
N MET A 390 41.55 -11.25 -12.31
CA MET A 390 40.48 -12.23 -12.01
C MET A 390 39.98 -12.27 -10.54
N TRP A 391 40.58 -11.46 -9.67
CA TRP A 391 40.35 -11.31 -8.24
C TRP A 391 39.36 -10.20 -7.87
N CYS A 392 39.05 -9.27 -8.79
CA CYS A 392 38.22 -8.08 -8.51
C CYS A 392 37.25 -7.73 -9.65
N CYS A 393 36.83 -8.70 -10.46
CA CYS A 393 35.74 -8.45 -11.40
C CYS A 393 34.44 -8.16 -10.62
N PRO A 394 33.66 -7.12 -10.97
CA PRO A 394 32.29 -6.98 -10.51
C PRO A 394 31.50 -8.16 -11.08
N ILE A 395 31.38 -9.25 -10.32
CA ILE A 395 30.46 -10.32 -10.65
C ILE A 395 29.07 -9.69 -10.63
N LEU A 396 28.38 -9.75 -11.77
CA LEU A 396 27.08 -9.10 -11.91
C LEU A 396 26.05 -9.72 -10.94
N PRO A 397 25.15 -8.91 -10.36
CA PRO A 397 24.57 -9.17 -9.03
C PRO A 397 23.45 -10.23 -8.93
N SER A 398 23.22 -11.10 -9.90
CA SER A 398 21.92 -11.79 -9.98
C SER A 398 21.82 -13.16 -9.31
N GLU A 399 22.90 -13.96 -9.20
CA GLU A 399 22.75 -15.39 -8.84
C GLU A 399 23.04 -15.74 -7.36
N ASN A 400 23.67 -14.87 -6.56
CA ASN A 400 24.05 -15.17 -5.17
C ASN A 400 23.74 -14.03 -4.16
N THR A 401 22.68 -13.26 -4.43
CA THR A 401 22.26 -12.13 -3.60
C THR A 401 21.07 -12.52 -2.71
N THR A 402 21.19 -12.28 -1.42
CA THR A 402 20.13 -12.53 -0.42
C THR A 402 19.68 -11.22 0.20
N ARG A 403 18.36 -10.99 0.23
CA ARG A 403 17.77 -9.86 0.97
C ARG A 403 17.16 -10.34 2.27
N ILE A 404 17.65 -9.80 3.37
CA ILE A 404 17.18 -10.04 4.72
C ILE A 404 16.17 -8.94 5.04
N THR A 405 14.90 -9.27 5.00
CA THR A 405 13.80 -8.31 5.13
C THR A 405 12.51 -9.01 5.50
N VAL A 406 11.62 -8.31 6.21
CA VAL A 406 10.20 -8.72 6.32
C VAL A 406 9.39 -8.02 5.24
N THR A 407 9.51 -6.69 5.17
CA THR A 407 8.90 -5.86 4.13
C THR A 407 9.90 -4.84 3.59
N ARG A 408 9.69 -4.37 2.36
CA ARG A 408 10.55 -3.36 1.72
C ARG A 408 10.02 -1.94 1.85
N ASP A 409 8.82 -1.77 2.41
CA ASP A 409 8.10 -0.49 2.55
C ASP A 409 8.32 0.16 3.93
N SER A 410 9.31 -0.31 4.70
CA SER A 410 9.66 0.18 6.04
C SER A 410 8.60 -0.06 7.12
N THR A 411 7.61 -0.92 6.88
CA THR A 411 6.63 -1.33 7.92
C THR A 411 7.25 -2.20 9.02
N TYR A 412 8.47 -2.71 8.82
CA TYR A 412 9.24 -3.45 9.81
C TYR A 412 10.65 -2.87 9.94
N LYS A 413 11.08 -2.61 11.18
CA LYS A 413 12.42 -2.12 11.52
C LYS A 413 13.27 -3.23 12.12
N LEU A 414 14.55 -3.28 11.79
CA LEU A 414 15.50 -4.18 12.44
C LEU A 414 15.71 -3.73 13.90
N VAL A 415 15.48 -4.65 14.85
CA VAL A 415 15.63 -4.40 16.31
C VAL A 415 16.64 -5.32 16.97
N GLY A 416 17.29 -6.17 16.19
CA GLY A 416 18.31 -7.09 16.66
C GLY A 416 18.70 -8.09 15.60
N ALA A 417 19.86 -8.69 15.78
CA ALA A 417 20.30 -9.84 15.03
C ALA A 417 21.19 -10.71 15.92
N GLU A 418 21.26 -11.98 15.59
CA GLU A 418 22.34 -12.87 16.01
C GLU A 418 23.35 -12.92 14.87
N LEU A 419 24.56 -12.46 15.14
CA LEU A 419 25.65 -12.43 14.18
C LEU A 419 26.66 -13.52 14.53
N GLY A 420 27.23 -14.14 13.50
CA GLY A 420 28.18 -15.22 13.69
C GLY A 420 29.33 -15.16 12.70
N SER A 421 30.41 -15.81 13.11
CA SER A 421 31.65 -15.93 12.35
C SER A 421 31.78 -17.31 11.73
N VAL A 422 32.48 -17.41 10.59
CA VAL A 422 33.03 -18.68 10.09
C VAL A 422 34.39 -18.95 10.75
N GLU A 423 34.95 -20.16 10.62
CA GLU A 423 36.14 -20.60 11.39
C GLU A 423 37.41 -19.73 11.13
N ASN A 424 37.48 -19.05 9.98
CA ASN A 424 38.55 -18.10 9.70
C ASN A 424 38.41 -16.76 10.46
N GLY A 425 37.29 -16.56 11.15
CA GLY A 425 36.92 -15.34 11.85
C GLY A 425 36.31 -14.26 10.96
N TYR A 426 35.80 -14.59 9.79
CA TYR A 426 35.05 -13.64 8.95
C TYR A 426 33.56 -13.66 9.29
N PHE A 427 32.87 -12.55 9.10
CA PHE A 427 31.41 -12.46 9.15
C PHE A 427 30.78 -13.40 8.11
N GLY A 428 29.83 -14.24 8.55
CA GLY A 428 29.21 -15.22 7.63
C GLY A 428 27.91 -15.83 8.11
N TYR A 429 27.34 -15.36 9.21
CA TYR A 429 26.06 -15.80 9.72
C TYR A 429 25.25 -14.59 10.22
N ILE A 430 23.97 -14.55 9.86
CA ILE A 430 23.03 -13.59 10.40
C ILE A 430 21.63 -14.19 10.52
N GLN A 431 21.03 -14.04 11.69
CA GLN A 431 19.61 -14.24 11.94
C GLN A 431 19.02 -12.96 12.51
N ALA A 432 18.13 -12.31 11.77
CA ALA A 432 17.70 -10.94 12.05
C ALA A 432 16.27 -10.90 12.59
N THR A 433 16.03 -10.13 13.64
CA THR A 433 14.70 -9.89 14.21
C THR A 433 14.25 -8.47 13.88
N PHE A 434 13.08 -8.39 13.27
CA PHE A 434 12.40 -7.15 12.94
C PHE A 434 11.19 -6.95 13.84
N GLU A 435 10.89 -5.69 14.16
CA GLU A 435 9.69 -5.27 14.88
C GLU A 435 8.83 -4.42 13.96
N TYR A 436 7.51 -4.58 14.06
CA TYR A 436 6.59 -3.71 13.33
C TYR A 436 6.87 -2.24 13.69
N ALA A 437 7.12 -1.43 12.67
CA ALA A 437 7.39 -0.03 12.78
C ALA A 437 6.43 0.71 11.86
N LYS A 438 5.55 1.50 12.47
CA LYS A 438 4.77 2.47 11.74
C LYS A 438 5.74 3.44 11.06
N SER A 439 5.68 3.56 9.73
CA SER A 439 6.62 4.38 8.96
C SER A 439 6.74 5.78 9.58
N ALA A 440 7.97 6.17 9.94
CA ALA A 440 8.22 7.45 10.61
C ALA A 440 7.95 8.68 9.72
N MET A 441 7.87 8.47 8.39
CA MET A 441 7.34 9.49 7.48
C MET A 441 5.91 9.89 7.85
N TRP A 442 5.13 9.01 8.47
CA TRP A 442 3.74 9.28 8.83
C TRP A 442 3.58 10.03 10.17
N THR A 443 4.44 9.75 11.14
CA THR A 443 4.41 10.45 12.45
C THR A 443 4.81 11.91 12.32
N ASN A 444 5.75 12.23 11.43
CA ASN A 444 6.17 13.61 11.17
C ASN A 444 5.13 14.43 10.38
N VAL A 445 4.32 13.79 9.52
CA VAL A 445 3.20 14.43 8.81
C VAL A 445 2.06 14.81 9.77
N ASN A 446 1.77 13.97 10.78
CA ASN A 446 0.69 14.23 11.73
C ASN A 446 1.00 15.34 12.76
N ASN A 447 2.28 15.65 12.98
CA ASN A 447 2.71 16.58 14.02
C ASN A 447 2.83 18.05 13.56
N ASN A 448 2.69 18.35 12.26
CA ASN A 448 2.69 19.72 11.76
C ASN A 448 1.31 20.17 11.29
N LYS A 449 0.75 21.08 12.09
CA LYS A 449 -0.53 21.75 11.92
C LYS A 449 -0.54 22.61 10.64
N THR A 450 -0.90 22.05 9.47
CA THR A 450 -1.40 22.82 8.31
C THR A 450 -2.12 21.94 7.28
N PHE A 451 -3.40 22.25 7.07
CA PHE A 451 -4.36 21.87 6.02
C PHE A 451 -4.46 20.39 5.60
N SER A 452 -5.46 19.73 6.18
CA SER A 452 -6.05 18.48 5.74
C SER A 452 -6.80 18.59 4.39
N SER A 453 -6.16 19.20 3.39
CA SER A 453 -6.72 19.34 2.04
C SER A 453 -6.64 18.00 1.31
N ASN A 454 -7.65 17.72 0.48
CA ASN A 454 -7.64 16.61 -0.47
C ASN A 454 -7.08 17.03 -1.84
N ASN A 455 -6.74 18.31 -2.03
CA ASN A 455 -6.40 18.84 -3.36
C ASN A 455 -5.34 19.95 -3.39
N LEU A 456 -4.82 20.20 -4.59
CA LEU A 456 -4.02 21.35 -5.02
C LEU A 456 -4.68 22.00 -6.24
N THR A 457 -4.91 23.31 -6.19
CA THR A 457 -5.39 24.11 -7.33
C THR A 457 -4.23 24.79 -8.05
N THR A 458 -4.43 25.24 -9.29
CA THR A 458 -3.42 25.98 -10.06
C THR A 458 -2.72 27.07 -9.23
N GLY A 459 -1.39 27.04 -9.22
CA GLY A 459 -0.50 27.92 -8.47
C GLY A 459 -0.21 27.45 -7.04
N GLN A 460 -0.84 26.36 -6.57
CA GLN A 460 -0.56 25.79 -5.25
C GLN A 460 0.52 24.72 -5.30
N ARG A 461 1.26 24.63 -4.19
CA ARG A 461 2.37 23.71 -4.00
C ARG A 461 2.17 22.82 -2.80
N LEU A 462 2.56 21.55 -2.96
CA LEU A 462 2.79 20.63 -1.85
C LEU A 462 4.30 20.55 -1.60
N GLN A 463 4.73 20.91 -0.40
CA GLN A 463 6.14 20.91 0.00
C GLN A 463 6.58 19.52 0.46
N ALA A 464 7.90 19.30 0.49
CA ALA A 464 8.48 18.11 1.10
C ALA A 464 7.91 17.84 2.51
N ASN A 465 7.62 16.57 2.79
CA ASN A 465 6.95 16.06 4.00
C ASN A 465 5.50 16.52 4.22
N GLN A 466 4.87 17.16 3.23
CA GLN A 466 3.43 17.42 3.27
C GLN A 466 2.66 16.29 2.57
N ALA A 467 1.39 16.14 2.96
CA ALA A 467 0.50 15.15 2.37
C ALA A 467 -0.87 15.75 2.05
N LEU A 468 -1.49 15.25 0.99
CA LEU A 468 -2.93 15.38 0.75
C LEU A 468 -3.62 14.10 1.19
N TRP A 469 -4.85 14.22 1.65
CA TRP A 469 -5.62 13.09 2.17
C TRP A 469 -6.93 12.95 1.44
N SER A 470 -7.31 11.72 1.11
CA SER A 470 -8.67 11.46 0.63
C SER A 470 -9.67 11.90 1.69
N ASP A 471 -10.89 12.24 1.27
CA ASP A 471 -11.95 12.65 2.20
C ASP A 471 -12.28 11.54 3.20
N SER A 472 -12.18 10.29 2.76
CA SER A 472 -12.36 9.09 3.58
C SER A 472 -11.20 8.81 4.54
N ARG A 473 -10.07 9.52 4.42
CA ARG A 473 -8.81 9.24 5.15
C ARG A 473 -8.22 7.84 4.93
N LEU A 474 -8.74 7.09 3.96
CA LEU A 474 -8.26 5.74 3.62
C LEU A 474 -7.10 5.75 2.63
N SER A 475 -6.74 6.91 2.08
CA SER A 475 -5.60 7.07 1.18
C SER A 475 -4.92 8.43 1.38
N LYS A 476 -3.61 8.48 1.19
CA LYS A 476 -2.81 9.71 1.25
C LYS A 476 -1.85 9.79 0.08
N LEU A 477 -1.65 10.99 -0.46
CA LEU A 477 -0.55 11.34 -1.35
C LEU A 477 0.53 12.04 -0.51
N LEU A 478 1.71 11.45 -0.41
CA LEU A 478 2.82 11.98 0.37
C LEU A 478 3.98 12.36 -0.57
N LEU A 479 4.49 13.59 -0.42
CA LEU A 479 5.79 13.97 -0.97
C LEU A 479 6.85 13.78 0.11
N SER A 480 7.76 12.82 -0.05
CA SER A 480 8.81 12.56 0.93
C SER A 480 9.89 13.66 0.92
N LYS A 481 10.63 13.77 2.03
CA LYS A 481 11.83 14.60 2.16
C LYS A 481 12.82 14.41 1.00
N ASP A 482 13.03 13.16 0.63
CA ASP A 482 13.98 12.75 -0.40
C ASP A 482 13.39 12.87 -1.82
N GLY A 483 12.27 13.57 -1.98
CA GLY A 483 11.70 13.93 -3.27
C GLY A 483 10.93 12.85 -4.00
N ASN A 484 10.49 11.78 -3.32
CA ASN A 484 9.60 10.79 -3.91
C ASN A 484 8.13 11.13 -3.61
N LEU A 485 7.31 11.27 -4.66
CA LEU A 485 5.86 11.41 -4.54
C LEU A 485 5.19 10.03 -4.65
N ALA A 486 4.44 9.62 -3.62
CA ALA A 486 3.81 8.31 -3.56
C ALA A 486 2.41 8.32 -2.92
N ILE A 487 1.54 7.43 -3.40
CA ILE A 487 0.22 7.17 -2.82
C ILE A 487 0.32 5.96 -1.91
N TYR A 488 -0.26 6.09 -0.73
CA TYR A 488 -0.36 5.04 0.26
C TYR A 488 -1.82 4.80 0.60
N ASN A 489 -2.20 3.52 0.68
CA ASN A 489 -3.50 3.13 1.19
C ASN A 489 -3.51 3.09 2.72
N MET A 490 -4.66 2.75 3.30
CA MET A 490 -4.86 2.63 4.74
C MET A 490 -3.94 1.61 5.43
N TYR A 491 -3.31 0.70 4.67
CA TYR A 491 -2.37 -0.32 5.15
C TYR A 491 -0.92 0.17 5.17
N ASP A 492 -0.68 1.45 4.88
CA ASP A 492 0.64 2.04 4.62
C ASP A 492 1.40 1.35 3.48
N SER A 493 0.68 0.60 2.65
CA SER A 493 1.21 0.01 1.43
C SER A 493 1.13 1.04 0.31
N LYS A 494 2.24 1.17 -0.40
CA LYS A 494 2.37 2.07 -1.53
C LYS A 494 1.65 1.49 -2.75
N THR A 495 0.63 2.18 -3.23
CA THR A 495 -0.18 1.75 -4.38
C THR A 495 0.28 2.39 -5.69
N TRP A 496 0.99 3.51 -5.63
CA TRP A 496 1.57 4.21 -6.78
C TRP A 496 2.74 5.10 -6.34
N GLU A 497 3.70 5.35 -7.22
CA GLU A 497 4.78 6.32 -7.00
C GLU A 497 5.42 6.83 -8.29
N THR A 498 6.10 7.97 -8.16
CA THR A 498 6.93 8.57 -9.23
C THR A 498 8.32 7.97 -9.35
N LYS A 499 8.84 7.29 -8.30
CA LYS A 499 10.21 6.73 -8.23
C LYS A 499 11.31 7.77 -8.43
N THR A 500 11.07 8.98 -7.97
CA THR A 500 12.00 10.11 -8.08
C THR A 500 12.82 10.29 -6.80
N ARG A 501 13.91 11.07 -6.89
CA ARG A 501 14.79 11.39 -5.76
C ARG A 501 15.34 12.82 -5.87
N CYS A 502 15.49 13.47 -4.72
CA CYS A 502 16.12 14.77 -4.52
C CYS A 502 17.17 14.72 -3.41
N ASP A 503 18.22 15.53 -3.57
CA ASP A 503 19.17 15.81 -2.51
C ASP A 503 18.65 17.02 -1.70
N GLU A 504 18.80 17.00 -0.37
CA GLU A 504 18.50 18.11 0.57
C GLU A 504 17.12 18.81 0.44
N ASP A 505 16.10 18.34 1.20
CA ASP A 505 14.91 19.08 1.73
C ASP A 505 14.10 20.03 0.81
N ALA A 506 14.32 20.04 -0.51
CA ALA A 506 13.82 21.10 -1.40
C ALA A 506 12.92 20.60 -2.54
N ALA A 507 12.31 19.42 -2.38
CA ALA A 507 11.32 18.93 -3.32
C ALA A 507 9.96 19.61 -3.10
N PHE A 508 9.30 19.98 -4.20
CA PHE A 508 7.92 20.46 -4.15
C PHE A 508 7.15 20.02 -5.39
N LEU A 509 5.88 19.69 -5.20
CA LEU A 509 4.93 19.42 -6.26
C LEU A 509 4.14 20.69 -6.54
N ASP A 510 4.11 21.15 -7.79
CA ASP A 510 3.45 22.38 -8.23
C ASP A 510 2.35 22.06 -9.24
N MET A 511 1.13 22.52 -8.99
CA MET A 511 0.05 22.50 -9.98
C MET A 511 0.19 23.77 -10.82
N GLN A 512 0.83 23.70 -11.97
CA GLN A 512 1.30 24.87 -12.69
C GLN A 512 0.21 25.57 -13.52
N PRO A 513 0.38 26.87 -13.85
CA PRO A 513 -0.56 27.63 -14.70
C PRO A 513 -0.77 27.08 -16.10
N ASP A 514 0.18 26.31 -16.64
CA ASP A 514 0.04 25.64 -17.95
C ASP A 514 -0.80 24.35 -17.89
N GLY A 515 -1.33 24.02 -16.70
CA GLY A 515 -2.12 22.84 -16.43
C GLY A 515 -1.30 21.60 -16.10
N ASN A 516 0.03 21.66 -16.10
CA ASN A 516 0.85 20.51 -15.76
C ASN A 516 1.03 20.38 -14.24
N LEU A 517 0.93 19.16 -13.71
CA LEU A 517 1.34 18.86 -12.33
C LEU A 517 2.79 18.38 -12.36
N VAL A 518 3.69 19.16 -11.75
CA VAL A 518 5.13 18.96 -11.91
C VAL A 518 5.83 18.86 -10.56
N LEU A 519 6.66 17.84 -10.42
CA LEU A 519 7.52 17.64 -9.26
C LEU A 519 8.90 18.20 -9.56
N TYR A 520 9.36 19.11 -8.70
CA TYR A 520 10.65 19.79 -8.82
C TYR A 520 11.64 19.36 -7.75
N CYS A 521 12.91 19.55 -8.08
CA CYS A 521 14.03 19.40 -7.16
C CYS A 521 14.79 20.73 -7.02
N HIS A 522 14.90 21.23 -5.79
CA HIS A 522 15.47 22.54 -5.44
C HIS A 522 14.69 23.73 -6.01
N ASP A 523 15.07 24.95 -5.62
CA ASP A 523 14.52 26.22 -6.15
C ASP A 523 14.79 26.44 -7.65
N THR A 524 15.44 25.48 -8.31
CA THR A 524 15.81 25.53 -9.74
C THR A 524 14.79 24.76 -10.59
N ASN A 525 14.55 25.27 -11.81
CA ASN A 525 13.62 24.77 -12.85
C ASN A 525 13.82 23.31 -13.33
N THR A 526 14.45 22.42 -12.56
CA THR A 526 14.65 21.02 -12.94
C THR A 526 13.48 20.18 -12.47
N ALA A 527 12.52 19.97 -13.37
CA ALA A 527 11.45 18.99 -13.18
C ALA A 527 12.04 17.58 -13.16
N ILE A 528 11.70 16.80 -12.13
CA ILE A 528 12.13 15.39 -12.00
C ILE A 528 10.99 14.42 -12.34
N TRP A 529 9.75 14.91 -12.35
CA TRP A 529 8.58 14.20 -12.85
C TRP A 529 7.50 15.21 -13.26
N ALA A 530 6.69 14.88 -14.26
CA ALA A 530 5.53 15.66 -14.67
C ALA A 530 4.37 14.74 -15.06
N SER A 531 3.16 15.27 -14.99
CA SER A 531 1.96 14.57 -15.46
C SER A 531 1.83 14.52 -16.99
N ASP A 532 2.66 15.27 -17.71
CA ASP A 532 2.62 15.46 -19.16
C ASP A 532 1.23 15.88 -19.67
N THR A 533 0.62 16.81 -18.93
CA THR A 533 -0.72 17.32 -19.23
C THR A 533 -0.73 18.78 -19.65
N ASP A 534 0.44 19.36 -19.95
CA ASP A 534 0.54 20.72 -20.48
C ASP A 534 -0.25 20.86 -21.79
N ASP A 535 -1.08 21.91 -21.89
CA ASP A 535 -1.91 22.15 -23.08
C ASP A 535 -2.04 23.66 -23.42
N GLY A 536 -1.07 24.48 -23.00
CA GLY A 536 -0.99 25.93 -23.31
C GLY A 536 -1.27 26.88 -22.12
N GLU A 537 -1.32 28.19 -22.38
CA GLU A 537 -1.30 29.24 -21.31
C GLU A 537 -2.58 29.30 -20.45
N ASP A 538 -2.37 29.51 -19.14
CA ASP A 538 -3.33 29.85 -18.07
C ASP A 538 -4.56 28.91 -17.92
N LEU A 539 -4.30 27.60 -17.89
CA LEU A 539 -5.30 26.60 -17.55
C LEU A 539 -5.51 26.53 -16.03
N CYS A 540 -6.74 26.83 -15.60
CA CYS A 540 -7.19 26.53 -14.25
C CYS A 540 -7.42 25.02 -14.13
N ARG A 541 -6.74 24.35 -13.21
CA ARG A 541 -6.83 22.92 -12.94
C ARG A 541 -6.78 22.64 -11.44
N VAL A 542 -7.20 21.44 -11.07
CA VAL A 542 -7.11 20.93 -9.70
C VAL A 542 -6.64 19.49 -9.70
N ALA A 543 -5.61 19.19 -8.91
CA ALA A 543 -5.14 17.85 -8.62
C ALA A 543 -5.73 17.36 -7.28
N VAL A 544 -6.34 16.18 -7.25
CA VAL A 544 -7.10 15.67 -6.09
C VAL A 544 -6.70 14.23 -5.77
N ILE A 545 -6.49 13.91 -4.49
CA ILE A 545 -6.43 12.52 -4.02
C ILE A 545 -7.84 12.02 -3.72
N GLU A 546 -8.31 11.06 -4.52
CA GLU A 546 -9.66 10.55 -4.43
C GLU A 546 -9.83 9.49 -3.33
N ASN A 547 -11.07 9.26 -2.92
CA ASN A 547 -11.44 8.14 -2.03
C ASN A 547 -11.14 6.75 -2.64
N THR A 548 -10.90 6.70 -3.95
CA THR A 548 -10.47 5.51 -4.68
C THR A 548 -8.98 5.20 -4.47
N GLY A 549 -8.19 6.14 -3.96
CA GLY A 549 -6.73 6.04 -3.90
C GLY A 549 -6.03 6.46 -5.20
N ALA A 550 -6.76 7.12 -6.12
CA ALA A 550 -6.20 7.71 -7.33
C ALA A 550 -5.86 9.19 -7.11
N LEU A 551 -4.73 9.66 -7.64
CA LEU A 551 -4.46 11.08 -7.84
C LEU A 551 -4.96 11.47 -9.23
N THR A 552 -5.90 12.40 -9.31
CA THR A 552 -6.53 12.81 -10.58
C THR A 552 -6.42 14.31 -10.79
N ILE A 553 -6.14 14.73 -12.03
CA ILE A 553 -6.11 16.13 -12.47
C ILE A 553 -7.39 16.43 -13.24
N TYR A 554 -8.05 17.53 -12.87
CA TYR A 554 -9.27 18.01 -13.49
C TYR A 554 -9.07 19.41 -14.09
N SER A 555 -9.65 19.67 -15.26
CA SER A 555 -9.78 21.02 -15.82
C SER A 555 -10.78 21.85 -15.03
N VAL A 556 -10.62 23.16 -14.92
CA VAL A 556 -11.61 24.04 -14.27
C VAL A 556 -12.22 24.95 -15.34
N PRO A 557 -13.55 25.14 -15.35
CA PRO A 557 -14.48 24.76 -14.28
C PRO A 557 -15.39 23.56 -14.61
N ASP A 558 -15.19 22.90 -15.74
CA ASP A 558 -15.96 21.74 -16.22
C ASP A 558 -15.53 20.41 -15.59
N LEU A 559 -14.29 20.37 -15.11
CA LEU A 559 -13.73 19.25 -14.36
C LEU A 559 -13.77 17.97 -15.18
N ALA A 560 -13.54 18.13 -16.48
CA ALA A 560 -13.07 17.04 -17.30
C ALA A 560 -11.77 16.50 -16.69
N GLY A 561 -11.74 15.20 -16.38
CA GLY A 561 -10.52 14.57 -15.92
C GLY A 561 -9.52 14.48 -17.07
N VAL A 562 -8.32 14.98 -16.82
CA VAL A 562 -7.24 15.09 -17.81
C VAL A 562 -6.24 13.96 -17.64
N TRP A 563 -5.99 13.56 -16.40
CA TRP A 563 -5.02 12.53 -16.07
C TRP A 563 -5.34 11.88 -14.72
N SER A 564 -4.95 10.63 -14.55
CA SER A 564 -5.09 9.90 -13.29
C SER A 564 -3.90 8.95 -13.09
N SER A 565 -3.43 8.84 -11.85
CA SER A 565 -2.41 7.86 -11.44
C SER A 565 -2.89 6.41 -11.60
N SER A 566 -4.21 6.21 -11.73
CA SER A 566 -4.83 4.92 -12.07
C SER A 566 -5.76 5.09 -13.28
N SER A 567 -5.51 4.36 -14.36
CA SER A 567 -6.44 4.28 -15.49
C SER A 567 -7.70 3.50 -15.09
N PRO A 568 -8.94 3.91 -15.48
CA PRO A 568 -9.31 5.05 -16.31
C PRO A 568 -9.67 6.35 -15.54
N ILE A 569 -9.63 7.50 -16.23
CA ILE A 569 -9.81 8.87 -15.70
C ILE A 569 -11.30 9.21 -15.41
N PRO A 570 -11.68 9.62 -14.18
CA PRO A 570 -13.04 10.10 -13.84
C PRO A 570 -13.34 11.52 -14.35
N VAL A 571 -14.61 11.97 -14.27
CA VAL A 571 -15.08 13.29 -14.75
C VAL A 571 -15.71 14.10 -13.58
N GLY A 572 -14.93 14.93 -12.85
CA GLY A 572 -15.17 16.27 -12.25
C GLY A 572 -15.82 16.62 -10.87
N PHE A 573 -15.67 17.87 -10.35
CA PHE A 573 -16.01 18.37 -8.96
C PHE A 573 -16.69 19.80 -8.78
N GLY A 574 -18.02 19.94 -8.69
CA GLY A 574 -18.69 21.22 -8.31
C GLY A 574 -18.98 21.39 -6.80
N GLY A 575 -19.32 22.59 -6.34
CA GLY A 575 -20.10 22.75 -5.10
C GLY A 575 -21.57 22.40 -5.36
N SER A 576 -22.38 22.20 -4.31
CA SER A 576 -23.81 21.87 -4.49
C SER A 576 -24.71 23.09 -4.73
N ASN A 577 -24.20 24.33 -4.79
CA ASN A 577 -25.04 25.53 -4.90
C ASN A 577 -24.46 26.69 -5.73
N LEU A 578 -25.32 27.63 -6.14
CA LEU A 578 -25.04 28.91 -6.81
C LEU A 578 -25.85 30.02 -6.13
N THR A 579 -25.21 31.08 -5.62
CA THR A 579 -25.90 32.17 -4.90
C THR A 579 -26.13 33.42 -5.77
N SER A 580 -27.15 34.21 -5.48
CA SER A 580 -27.39 35.49 -6.16
C SER A 580 -26.40 36.57 -5.73
N PRO A 581 -25.93 37.47 -6.62
CA PRO A 581 -26.33 37.63 -8.02
C PRO A 581 -25.38 36.92 -9.02
N HIS A 582 -24.86 35.74 -8.68
CA HIS A 582 -23.83 35.07 -9.47
C HIS A 582 -24.39 34.31 -10.67
N SER A 583 -23.51 34.09 -11.65
CA SER A 583 -23.80 33.33 -12.85
C SER A 583 -22.97 32.07 -12.93
N LEU A 584 -23.58 30.98 -13.40
CA LEU A 584 -22.88 29.81 -13.88
C LEU A 584 -22.40 30.09 -15.32
N GLN A 585 -21.12 29.85 -15.59
CA GLN A 585 -20.51 29.95 -16.91
C GLN A 585 -20.66 28.63 -17.68
N PRO A 586 -20.70 28.66 -19.03
CA PRO A 586 -20.70 27.43 -19.82
C PRO A 586 -19.51 26.53 -19.47
N GLY A 587 -19.77 25.25 -19.30
CA GLY A 587 -18.82 24.26 -18.78
C GLY A 587 -18.98 24.00 -17.28
N GLN A 588 -19.48 24.97 -16.49
CA GLN A 588 -19.63 24.80 -15.06
C GLN A 588 -20.76 23.83 -14.69
N ARG A 589 -20.61 23.20 -13.52
CA ARG A 589 -21.65 22.37 -12.93
C ARG A 589 -21.71 22.48 -11.42
N LEU A 590 -22.90 22.26 -10.87
CA LEU A 590 -23.05 21.93 -9.45
C LEU A 590 -22.95 20.42 -9.32
N VAL A 591 -22.22 19.90 -8.33
CA VAL A 591 -22.24 18.45 -8.03
C VAL A 591 -22.45 18.26 -6.55
N GLN A 592 -22.98 17.10 -6.19
CA GLN A 592 -23.07 16.72 -4.79
C GLN A 592 -21.82 15.93 -4.36
N SER A 593 -21.00 16.55 -3.48
CA SER A 593 -19.65 16.11 -3.14
C SER A 593 -19.58 14.82 -2.33
N ALA A 594 -20.68 14.37 -1.73
CA ALA A 594 -20.69 13.14 -0.97
C ALA A 594 -20.43 11.89 -1.85
N PHE A 595 -20.85 11.87 -3.13
CA PHE A 595 -20.76 10.65 -3.97
C PHE A 595 -20.61 10.85 -5.51
N TYR A 596 -20.54 12.08 -6.04
CA TYR A 596 -20.51 12.38 -7.49
C TYR A 596 -21.68 11.80 -8.32
N GLN A 597 -22.80 11.42 -7.69
CA GLN A 597 -23.91 10.77 -8.39
C GLN A 597 -24.76 11.73 -9.22
N PHE A 598 -24.94 12.98 -8.78
CA PHE A 598 -25.76 13.98 -9.48
C PHE A 598 -24.93 15.19 -9.86
N ASP A 599 -25.14 15.69 -11.07
CA ASP A 599 -24.70 17.03 -11.45
C ASP A 599 -25.84 17.87 -12.03
N PHE A 600 -25.75 19.18 -11.83
CA PHE A 600 -26.47 20.19 -12.61
C PHE A 600 -25.45 20.87 -13.52
N ALA A 601 -25.44 20.53 -14.80
CA ALA A 601 -24.46 20.99 -15.77
C ALA A 601 -25.06 22.09 -16.67
N PHE A 602 -24.25 23.12 -16.93
CA PHE A 602 -24.52 24.14 -17.94
C PHE A 602 -23.49 24.00 -19.06
N SER A 603 -23.89 23.56 -20.26
CA SER A 603 -22.97 23.32 -21.38
C SER A 603 -23.55 23.82 -22.69
N ASN A 604 -22.81 24.61 -23.46
CA ASN A 604 -23.20 25.04 -24.82
C ASN A 604 -24.64 25.57 -24.92
N GLY A 605 -25.08 26.37 -23.95
CA GLY A 605 -26.41 26.98 -23.95
C GLY A 605 -27.55 26.08 -23.46
N THR A 606 -27.28 24.86 -23.00
CA THR A 606 -28.27 23.97 -22.36
C THR A 606 -27.96 23.78 -20.89
N ILE A 607 -29.00 23.63 -20.07
CA ILE A 607 -28.89 23.27 -18.65
C ILE A 607 -29.59 21.95 -18.39
N ARG A 608 -28.96 21.06 -17.61
CA ARG A 608 -29.53 19.75 -17.28
C ARG A 608 -29.10 19.29 -15.89
N VAL A 609 -29.96 18.52 -15.23
CA VAL A 609 -29.62 17.69 -14.07
C VAL A 609 -29.44 16.26 -14.56
N LYS A 610 -28.30 15.64 -14.28
CA LYS A 610 -28.00 14.26 -14.68
C LYS A 610 -27.65 13.41 -13.46
N ASP A 611 -28.16 12.18 -13.46
CA ASP A 611 -27.69 11.09 -12.64
C ASP A 611 -26.59 10.33 -13.38
N TRP A 612 -25.36 10.43 -12.88
CA TRP A 612 -24.20 9.74 -13.42
C TRP A 612 -24.16 8.25 -13.05
N SER A 613 -24.87 7.82 -12.00
CA SER A 613 -24.94 6.40 -11.63
C SER A 613 -25.71 5.58 -12.68
N GLN A 614 -26.69 6.19 -13.33
CA GLN A 614 -27.53 5.56 -14.36
C GLN A 614 -27.37 6.16 -15.76
N GLU A 615 -26.46 7.11 -15.93
CA GLU A 615 -26.32 7.96 -17.12
C GLU A 615 -27.64 8.66 -17.55
N GLN A 616 -28.57 8.87 -16.63
CA GLN A 616 -29.92 9.37 -16.91
C GLN A 616 -30.00 10.90 -16.76
N GLU A 617 -30.61 11.58 -17.74
CA GLU A 617 -31.03 12.97 -17.56
C GLU A 617 -32.31 13.02 -16.72
N LEU A 618 -32.23 13.65 -15.55
CA LEU A 618 -33.34 13.76 -14.60
C LEU A 618 -34.23 14.97 -14.90
N TRP A 619 -33.63 16.08 -15.36
CA TRP A 619 -34.37 17.29 -15.69
C TRP A 619 -33.60 18.20 -16.65
N SER A 620 -34.36 18.86 -17.52
CA SER A 620 -33.91 19.95 -18.38
C SER A 620 -35.13 20.83 -18.69
N PRO A 621 -35.00 22.17 -18.79
CA PRO A 621 -36.10 23.04 -19.19
C PRO A 621 -36.42 22.93 -20.68
N GLY A 622 -35.61 22.21 -21.47
CA GLY A 622 -35.72 22.14 -22.93
C GLY A 622 -35.31 23.42 -23.67
N ALA A 623 -35.04 24.50 -22.94
CA ALA A 623 -34.50 25.74 -23.49
C ALA A 623 -33.02 25.60 -23.85
N SER A 624 -32.64 26.17 -24.99
CA SER A 624 -31.26 26.17 -25.48
C SER A 624 -30.94 27.47 -26.20
N CYS A 625 -29.69 27.91 -26.15
CA CYS A 625 -29.20 29.00 -26.99
C CYS A 625 -28.69 28.46 -28.33
N ASP A 626 -28.83 29.23 -29.39
CA ASP A 626 -28.20 28.92 -30.66
C ASP A 626 -26.67 28.98 -30.53
N ALA A 627 -25.96 28.20 -31.34
CA ALA A 627 -24.50 28.12 -31.31
C ALA A 627 -23.78 29.47 -31.57
N SER A 628 -24.46 30.47 -32.12
CA SER A 628 -23.93 31.82 -32.37
C SER A 628 -24.23 32.82 -31.23
N GLN A 629 -24.98 32.41 -30.20
CA GLN A 629 -25.38 33.25 -29.08
C GLN A 629 -24.46 33.06 -27.87
N THR A 630 -24.43 34.05 -26.98
CA THR A 630 -23.64 33.99 -25.73
C THR A 630 -24.54 33.58 -24.57
N PRO A 631 -24.44 32.33 -24.07
CA PRO A 631 -25.32 31.84 -23.03
C PRO A 631 -24.82 32.24 -21.63
N GLN A 632 -25.72 32.64 -20.74
CA GLN A 632 -25.42 32.93 -19.33
C GLN A 632 -26.58 32.44 -18.45
N LEU A 633 -26.30 31.54 -17.51
CA LEU A 633 -27.26 31.17 -16.47
C LEU A 633 -26.99 32.01 -15.22
N LYS A 634 -27.96 32.77 -14.72
CA LYS A 634 -27.77 33.70 -13.61
C LYS A 634 -28.81 33.50 -12.53
N MET A 635 -28.35 33.32 -11.29
CA MET A 635 -29.18 33.48 -10.11
C MET A 635 -29.24 34.97 -9.76
N GLN A 636 -30.42 35.56 -9.85
CA GLN A 636 -30.63 37.01 -9.76
C GLN A 636 -30.96 37.46 -8.33
N ALA A 637 -30.78 38.75 -8.06
CA ALA A 637 -30.99 39.35 -6.73
C ALA A 637 -32.46 39.35 -6.30
N ASP A 638 -33.38 39.40 -7.28
CA ASP A 638 -34.83 39.27 -7.12
C ASP A 638 -35.29 37.82 -6.88
N GLY A 639 -34.39 36.84 -6.83
CA GLY A 639 -34.73 35.43 -6.60
C GLY A 639 -35.06 34.64 -7.86
N ASN A 640 -34.89 35.22 -9.06
CA ASN A 640 -35.11 34.50 -10.31
C ASN A 640 -33.83 33.77 -10.79
N LEU A 641 -33.96 32.55 -11.33
CA LEU A 641 -32.89 31.87 -12.07
C LEU A 641 -33.18 32.03 -13.56
N VAL A 642 -32.29 32.69 -14.30
CA VAL A 642 -32.54 33.04 -15.71
C VAL A 642 -31.41 32.55 -16.62
N LEU A 643 -31.77 31.85 -17.69
CA LEU A 643 -30.89 31.57 -18.82
C LEU A 643 -31.04 32.68 -19.86
N TYR A 644 -29.98 33.47 -20.05
CA TYR A 644 -29.87 34.47 -21.08
C TYR A 644 -29.15 33.92 -22.31
N CYS A 645 -29.66 34.22 -23.50
CA CYS A 645 -28.98 34.02 -24.78
C CYS A 645 -28.72 35.40 -25.41
N SER A 646 -27.47 35.86 -25.42
CA SER A 646 -27.08 37.19 -25.91
C SER A 646 -27.88 38.34 -25.28
N GLY A 647 -28.15 38.25 -23.98
CA GLY A 647 -28.87 39.26 -23.19
C GLY A 647 -30.40 39.16 -23.24
N ALA A 648 -30.97 38.31 -24.09
CA ALA A 648 -32.40 38.00 -24.08
C ALA A 648 -32.67 36.79 -23.16
N ALA A 649 -33.67 36.87 -22.29
CA ALA A 649 -34.07 35.74 -21.45
C ALA A 649 -34.68 34.64 -22.32
N ALA A 650 -34.06 33.47 -22.36
CA ALA A 650 -34.53 32.29 -23.10
C ALA A 650 -35.32 31.32 -22.21
N TRP A 651 -35.05 31.35 -20.90
CA TRP A 651 -35.82 30.64 -19.88
C TRP A 651 -35.62 31.30 -18.53
N ASP A 652 -36.64 31.24 -17.67
CA ASP A 652 -36.55 31.64 -16.28
C ASP A 652 -37.37 30.74 -15.35
N SER A 653 -37.01 30.68 -14.07
CA SER A 653 -37.70 29.87 -13.06
C SER A 653 -39.06 30.43 -12.62
N GLY A 654 -39.41 31.66 -13.02
CA GLY A 654 -40.65 32.33 -12.63
C GLY A 654 -40.69 32.75 -11.16
N THR A 655 -39.54 32.94 -10.52
CA THR A 655 -39.42 33.20 -9.07
C THR A 655 -39.01 34.63 -8.72
N ALA A 656 -39.13 35.57 -9.65
CA ALA A 656 -38.82 36.98 -9.41
C ALA A 656 -39.76 37.61 -8.35
N ASP A 657 -39.17 38.12 -7.28
CA ASP A 657 -39.79 38.97 -6.27
C ASP A 657 -38.94 40.25 -6.10
N PRO A 658 -39.37 41.38 -6.68
CA PRO A 658 -38.63 42.65 -6.61
C PRO A 658 -38.37 43.14 -5.19
N SER A 659 -39.18 42.73 -4.20
CA SER A 659 -38.95 43.11 -2.80
C SER A 659 -37.67 42.52 -2.22
N LEU A 660 -37.16 41.41 -2.78
CA LEU A 660 -35.92 40.77 -2.35
C LEU A 660 -34.67 41.54 -2.75
N GLU A 661 -34.73 42.46 -3.71
CA GLU A 661 -33.56 43.23 -4.15
C GLU A 661 -33.03 44.17 -3.05
N GLU A 662 -33.94 44.72 -2.24
CA GLU A 662 -33.61 45.64 -1.13
C GLU A 662 -33.28 44.89 0.18
N GLU A 663 -33.54 43.58 0.24
CA GLU A 663 -33.30 42.75 1.42
C GLU A 663 -31.85 42.24 1.49
N ALA A 664 -31.29 42.25 2.72
CA ALA A 664 -29.95 41.71 2.99
C ALA A 664 -29.95 40.17 2.94
N GLY A 665 -28.91 39.58 2.34
CA GLY A 665 -28.77 38.13 2.17
C GLY A 665 -28.62 37.73 0.70
N GLU A 666 -28.62 36.42 0.43
CA GLU A 666 -28.48 35.84 -0.91
C GLU A 666 -29.58 34.81 -1.19
N ASN A 667 -30.11 34.77 -2.42
CA ASN A 667 -30.91 33.65 -2.91
C ASN A 667 -29.96 32.53 -3.34
N ILE A 668 -30.36 31.27 -3.21
CA ILE A 668 -29.51 30.10 -3.40
C ILE A 668 -30.19 29.13 -4.36
N LEU A 669 -29.58 28.85 -5.50
CA LEU A 669 -29.86 27.65 -6.30
C LEU A 669 -29.07 26.48 -5.68
N LEU A 670 -29.74 25.42 -5.27
CA LEU A 670 -29.18 24.30 -4.52
C LEU A 670 -29.49 22.97 -5.21
N LEU A 671 -28.46 22.23 -5.60
CA LEU A 671 -28.53 20.83 -5.97
C LEU A 671 -28.49 19.98 -4.69
N GLN A 672 -29.63 19.41 -4.34
CA GLN A 672 -29.84 18.62 -3.14
C GLN A 672 -29.33 17.18 -3.32
N GLU A 673 -29.07 16.48 -2.21
CA GLU A 673 -28.53 15.11 -2.19
C GLU A 673 -29.41 14.07 -2.90
N ASN A 674 -30.69 14.37 -3.06
CA ASN A 674 -31.67 13.53 -3.75
C ASN A 674 -31.80 13.85 -5.25
N GLY A 675 -30.87 14.59 -5.83
CA GLY A 675 -30.90 14.99 -7.24
C GLY A 675 -31.92 16.07 -7.57
N ASN A 676 -32.57 16.69 -6.57
CA ASN A 676 -33.45 17.83 -6.78
C ASN A 676 -32.66 19.13 -6.90
N LEU A 677 -33.01 19.98 -7.85
CA LEU A 677 -32.49 21.33 -7.96
C LEU A 677 -33.56 22.30 -7.43
N ALA A 678 -33.25 23.07 -6.41
CA ALA A 678 -34.20 23.97 -5.75
C ALA A 678 -33.68 25.40 -5.66
N ILE A 679 -34.58 26.38 -5.68
CA ILE A 679 -34.26 27.78 -5.36
C ILE A 679 -34.77 28.08 -3.96
N VAL A 680 -33.89 28.57 -3.10
CA VAL A 680 -34.18 29.08 -1.76
C VAL A 680 -33.98 30.59 -1.78
N ASN A 681 -34.99 31.38 -1.42
CA ASN A 681 -34.86 32.83 -1.39
C ASN A 681 -34.12 33.33 -0.14
N LYS A 682 -33.81 34.63 -0.07
CA LYS A 682 -33.13 35.27 1.07
C LYS A 682 -33.85 35.10 2.42
N ARG A 683 -35.14 34.79 2.40
CA ARG A 683 -35.99 34.55 3.60
C ARG A 683 -35.96 33.09 4.05
N GLY A 684 -35.26 32.21 3.32
CA GLY A 684 -35.18 30.78 3.59
C GLY A 684 -36.33 29.96 2.99
N GLU A 685 -37.17 30.55 2.14
CA GLU A 685 -38.31 29.88 1.52
C GLU A 685 -37.89 29.19 0.22
N VAL A 686 -38.31 27.94 0.02
CA VAL A 686 -38.13 27.24 -1.27
C VAL A 686 -39.16 27.78 -2.27
N THR A 687 -38.71 28.57 -3.25
CA THR A 687 -39.59 29.22 -4.24
C THR A 687 -39.74 28.42 -5.53
N TRP A 688 -38.79 27.53 -5.84
CA TRP A 688 -38.85 26.66 -7.01
C TRP A 688 -38.12 25.33 -6.79
N SER A 689 -38.53 24.31 -7.53
CA SER A 689 -37.98 22.95 -7.50
C SER A 689 -38.10 22.33 -8.89
N SER A 690 -37.02 21.71 -9.38
CA SER A 690 -37.01 20.94 -10.63
C SER A 690 -37.89 19.69 -10.54
N ASN A 691 -38.18 19.23 -9.32
CA ASN A 691 -38.85 17.97 -9.03
C ASN A 691 -38.13 16.76 -9.63
N SER A 692 -36.83 16.90 -9.89
CA SER A 692 -35.93 15.82 -10.31
C SER A 692 -35.50 14.92 -9.15
N LYS A 693 -36.28 14.93 -8.06
CA LYS A 693 -36.06 14.11 -6.87
C LYS A 693 -36.02 12.64 -7.29
N VAL A 694 -34.86 12.03 -7.17
CA VAL A 694 -34.71 10.59 -7.10
C VAL A 694 -34.93 10.23 -5.64
N ALA A 695 -35.93 9.40 -5.35
CA ALA A 695 -36.33 9.08 -3.99
C ALA A 695 -35.20 8.33 -3.25
N TYR A 696 -34.40 9.08 -2.50
CA TYR A 696 -33.58 8.62 -1.40
C TYR A 696 -34.18 9.26 -0.13
N ASP A 697 -34.86 8.47 0.72
CA ASP A 697 -35.59 8.91 1.94
C ASP A 697 -34.66 9.39 3.08
N TYR A 698 -33.50 9.98 2.76
CA TYR A 698 -32.39 10.10 3.69
C TYR A 698 -32.29 11.38 4.53
N PHE A 699 -33.07 12.42 4.19
CA PHE A 699 -32.92 13.75 4.79
C PHE A 699 -34.24 14.40 5.19
N SER A 700 -35.26 13.63 5.58
CA SER A 700 -36.49 14.26 6.07
C SER A 700 -36.36 14.87 7.47
N ASP A 701 -35.28 14.67 8.23
CA ASP A 701 -35.09 15.36 9.50
C ASP A 701 -33.59 15.50 9.84
N ASP A 702 -33.09 16.73 9.78
CA ASP A 702 -31.85 17.14 10.42
C ASP A 702 -32.21 18.09 11.57
N LEU A 703 -31.70 17.78 12.76
CA LEU A 703 -31.61 18.68 13.90
C LEU A 703 -32.93 19.31 14.37
N GLY A 704 -33.67 18.57 15.20
CA GLY A 704 -34.76 19.14 15.97
C GLY A 704 -34.31 20.29 16.87
N ILE A 705 -34.51 21.53 16.40
CA ILE A 705 -34.83 22.74 17.16
C ILE A 705 -35.72 23.57 16.20
N TYR A 706 -37.04 23.55 16.39
CA TYR A 706 -37.87 24.74 16.60
C TYR A 706 -39.27 24.31 17.06
N ASP A 707 -39.45 24.53 18.36
CA ASP A 707 -40.64 24.81 19.17
C ASP A 707 -41.99 24.11 18.93
N THR A 708 -42.43 23.53 20.04
CA THR A 708 -43.80 23.22 20.41
C THR A 708 -44.66 24.50 20.44
N THR A 709 -45.63 24.64 19.52
CA THR A 709 -47.07 24.89 19.78
C THR A 709 -47.85 24.97 18.49
#